data_AF-A0A7Y5E4Q1-F1
#
_entry.id   AF-A0A7Y5E4Q1-F1
#
_cell.length_a   1.000
_cell.length_b   1.000
_cell.length_c   1.000
_cell.angle_alpha   90.00
_cell.angle_beta   90.00
_cell.angle_gamma   90.00
#
_symmetry.space_group_name_H-M   'P 1'
#
loop_
_entity.id
_entity.type
_entity.pdbx_description
1 polymer ?
#
loop_
_entity_poly.entity_id
_entity_poly.type
_entity_poly.pdbx_seq_one_letter_code
_entity_poly.pdbx_strand_id
1 'polypeptide(L)'
;MKNFTQGLASLTLLVNQWSLTPLISVVATNNVELNATENVNITAATYTHDETHYKKVSKTGFTATSTSIGYGSSKLTNTNDSQQVINVGSTVGSVEGDVHINAGLGGNAVNNTGTYTQTGSDILTPQGDINITAQQVNIINATDTYANQQRMKYKQTGLTLAISSPVISAIQTAQQMSKSASNTSDGRMKALAAGTTALAANNAKDAIIAGNTPKLDENGLQVLDANGNNTAENPANQVGGINVSLSIGTSKSSSTTTQTNSSAKSSILNAGGNVTVTAVRHELVEGQTSEASNINVIGSTIKAANGVTLKADDQINLQAAQNVDTLNSKNKGSSTSLGMSFGSDGFLVTAGLSGSKGKTKGNGSTWTETQVQGGNHTGDTVTLESGTDTTLKGAQVTGNQVIANVGTSGQGNLNIQSLQDTNQYKDKQQSIGGSVSVGYGKMGGSFNYSDSKTKSNYQSVNEQSGILAGDGGFQVNVNGKTDLKGAVIASTEQAIQDNQNSLTTQTLTVSNIKNSAEYEANAMSMSVGGGTQSGRPTLSGAGVGSDSGKDSSVTVSGISGGTVSITDNGKQQAVSGQDATTTVALLNSDVHVNENGEVVDSAGNATANTIAPIFDAEKVAKEIQAQVQITQAFGQQAGQAVETYVKTQRVALQNQLKNTTTDAEKTKIKAQMDEVTTQERVMNVLIGAVTGMGGTALTKEGLSVAADQLRQLMVEDSKKFPGVTDGTTVLTNTSGESDGVRGDGEKVGGTRVDLDKLCGPSNERCQKQKDENNNLILDVNGKTQLALNDKNQVQWDAGTAGMSLNTFLETDKGKEAAGATGGIQGWKGTLFGKPYEAGSWQDKLIEAFGGTHDMIGGKLSGLYDEQGNIKRGMTDAERKIYDNLITTAAIAPSTPFAMAEFLPPQVWQAISVLLKGAK
;
A
#
# COMPACT_ATOMS: atom_id res chain seq x y z
N MET A 1 -44.40 -35.61 1.17
CA MET A 1 -44.75 -36.52 2.29
C MET A 1 -44.69 -35.72 3.59
N LYS A 2 -45.65 -35.89 4.52
CA LYS A 2 -45.60 -35.26 5.86
C LYS A 2 -44.54 -35.97 6.70
N ASN A 3 -43.79 -35.21 7.52
CA ASN A 3 -42.75 -35.69 8.44
C ASN A 3 -43.12 -37.02 9.13
N PHE A 4 -42.47 -38.11 8.74
CA PHE A 4 -42.51 -39.38 9.45
C PHE A 4 -41.36 -39.41 10.46
N THR A 5 -41.60 -38.82 11.63
CA THR A 5 -40.79 -39.05 12.84
C THR A 5 -41.52 -40.05 13.73
N GLN A 6 -41.65 -41.29 13.26
CA GLN A 6 -41.98 -42.43 14.13
C GLN A 6 -40.92 -43.50 13.93
N GLY A 7 -40.35 -43.97 15.05
CA GLY A 7 -39.27 -44.95 15.10
C GLY A 7 -39.63 -46.24 14.37
N LEU A 8 -39.31 -46.28 13.09
CA LEU A 8 -39.30 -47.49 12.29
C LEU A 8 -37.92 -48.14 12.48
N ALA A 9 -37.92 -49.43 12.80
CA ALA A 9 -36.69 -50.21 12.96
C ALA A 9 -35.88 -50.20 11.65
N SER A 10 -36.52 -50.46 10.51
CA SER A 10 -35.95 -50.28 9.17
C SER A 10 -36.97 -49.59 8.26
N LEU A 11 -36.51 -48.84 7.26
CA LEU A 11 -37.35 -48.10 6.32
C LEU A 11 -36.95 -48.41 4.88
N THR A 12 -37.79 -49.15 4.16
CA THR A 12 -37.63 -49.42 2.73
C THR A 12 -38.73 -48.71 1.94
N LEU A 13 -38.34 -47.91 0.94
CA LEU A 13 -39.27 -47.13 0.14
C LEU A 13 -39.04 -47.37 -1.37
N LEU A 14 -40.06 -47.93 -2.06
CA LEU A 14 -40.06 -48.19 -3.51
C LEU A 14 -41.06 -47.26 -4.21
N VAL A 15 -40.59 -46.48 -5.19
CA VAL A 15 -41.44 -45.64 -6.06
C VAL A 15 -40.81 -45.50 -7.45
N ASN A 16 -41.56 -44.98 -8.43
CA ASN A 16 -41.01 -44.75 -9.78
C ASN A 16 -39.92 -43.67 -9.78
N GLN A 17 -40.15 -42.53 -9.10
CA GLN A 17 -39.19 -41.44 -8.98
C GLN A 17 -39.15 -40.92 -7.55
N TRP A 18 -37.94 -40.79 -6.98
CA TRP A 18 -37.70 -40.16 -5.68
C TRP A 18 -37.34 -38.68 -5.89
N SER A 19 -38.11 -37.79 -5.28
CA SER A 19 -37.74 -36.38 -5.11
C SER A 19 -38.11 -35.97 -3.69
N LEU A 20 -37.09 -35.88 -2.83
CA LEU A 20 -37.25 -35.33 -1.50
C LEU A 20 -37.34 -33.81 -1.63
N THR A 21 -38.58 -33.31 -1.56
CA THR A 21 -38.85 -31.88 -1.44
C THR A 21 -38.32 -31.35 -0.10
N PRO A 22 -37.94 -30.07 -0.06
CA PRO A 22 -37.24 -29.49 1.07
C PRO A 22 -37.88 -29.65 2.47
N LEU A 23 -37.03 -29.76 3.50
CA LEU A 23 -37.33 -29.96 4.94
C LEU A 23 -37.83 -31.35 5.34
N ILE A 24 -37.65 -32.36 4.49
CA ILE A 24 -37.99 -33.74 4.83
C ILE A 24 -36.72 -34.45 5.28
N SER A 25 -36.67 -34.79 6.57
CA SER A 25 -35.68 -35.74 7.09
C SER A 25 -36.24 -37.17 6.99
N VAL A 26 -35.50 -38.05 6.33
CA VAL A 26 -35.80 -39.49 6.28
C VAL A 26 -34.79 -40.20 7.15
N VAL A 27 -35.18 -40.56 8.37
CA VAL A 27 -34.26 -41.17 9.34
C VAL A 27 -34.89 -42.41 9.98
N ALA A 28 -34.12 -43.49 10.09
CA ALA A 28 -34.50 -44.73 10.78
C ALA A 28 -33.42 -45.16 11.79
N THR A 29 -33.76 -46.06 12.73
CA THR A 29 -32.78 -46.59 13.69
C THR A 29 -31.80 -47.54 12.99
N ASN A 30 -32.31 -48.53 12.24
CA ASN A 30 -31.50 -49.45 11.44
C ASN A 30 -31.54 -48.98 9.98
N ASN A 31 -31.63 -49.88 9.00
CA ASN A 31 -31.37 -49.55 7.61
C ASN A 31 -32.41 -48.60 6.99
N VAL A 32 -31.92 -47.68 6.15
CA VAL A 32 -32.72 -46.87 5.22
C VAL A 32 -32.42 -47.32 3.79
N GLU A 33 -33.44 -47.74 3.06
CA GLU A 33 -33.35 -48.14 1.65
C GLU A 33 -34.25 -47.26 0.77
N LEU A 34 -33.63 -46.50 -0.14
CA LEU A 34 -34.31 -45.68 -1.14
C LEU A 34 -34.14 -46.31 -2.52
N ASN A 35 -35.20 -46.92 -3.05
CA ASN A 35 -35.19 -47.60 -4.34
C ASN A 35 -36.11 -46.85 -5.32
N ALA A 36 -35.55 -46.33 -6.42
CA ALA A 36 -36.29 -45.70 -7.52
C ALA A 36 -36.16 -46.52 -8.80
N THR A 37 -37.23 -46.65 -9.60
CA THR A 37 -37.11 -47.19 -10.96
C THR A 37 -36.48 -46.19 -11.93
N GLU A 38 -36.50 -44.90 -11.58
CA GLU A 38 -35.88 -43.79 -12.33
C GLU A 38 -34.90 -43.03 -11.43
N ASN A 39 -35.11 -41.73 -11.20
CA ASN A 39 -34.17 -40.86 -10.51
C ASN A 39 -34.39 -40.78 -9.00
N VAL A 40 -33.32 -40.53 -8.26
CA VAL A 40 -33.36 -40.15 -6.84
C VAL A 40 -32.77 -38.74 -6.69
N ASN A 41 -33.58 -37.80 -6.20
CA ASN A 41 -33.16 -36.42 -5.95
C ASN A 41 -33.31 -36.07 -4.46
N ILE A 42 -32.22 -35.61 -3.84
CA ILE A 42 -32.16 -35.16 -2.44
C ILE A 42 -31.65 -33.72 -2.43
N THR A 43 -32.55 -32.76 -2.29
CA THR A 43 -32.23 -31.34 -2.49
C THR A 43 -32.47 -30.48 -1.26
N ALA A 44 -31.76 -29.35 -1.20
CA ALA A 44 -31.92 -28.34 -0.17
C ALA A 44 -33.16 -27.45 -0.42
N ALA A 45 -33.67 -26.89 0.66
CA ALA A 45 -34.72 -25.87 0.70
C ALA A 45 -34.16 -24.49 0.43
N THR A 46 -34.61 -23.86 -0.63
CA THR A 46 -34.25 -22.47 -0.94
C THR A 46 -35.21 -21.50 -0.24
N TYR A 47 -34.67 -20.68 0.65
CA TYR A 47 -35.37 -19.59 1.32
C TYR A 47 -34.89 -18.25 0.78
N THR A 48 -35.82 -17.46 0.26
CA THR A 48 -35.56 -16.09 -0.18
C THR A 48 -36.12 -15.10 0.84
N HIS A 49 -35.28 -14.16 1.28
CA HIS A 49 -35.65 -13.07 2.15
C HIS A 49 -35.30 -11.73 1.48
N ASP A 50 -36.31 -10.91 1.25
CA ASP A 50 -36.17 -9.56 0.70
C ASP A 50 -36.56 -8.53 1.77
N GLU A 51 -35.68 -7.56 2.04
CA GLU A 51 -35.93 -6.48 3.00
C GLU A 51 -35.56 -5.12 2.39
N THR A 52 -36.46 -4.13 2.50
CA THR A 52 -36.15 -2.74 2.19
C THR A 52 -36.31 -1.88 3.44
N HIS A 53 -35.21 -1.30 3.91
CA HIS A 53 -35.21 -0.31 4.98
C HIS A 53 -35.10 1.10 4.40
N TYR A 54 -36.15 1.90 4.57
CA TYR A 54 -36.20 3.29 4.11
C TYR A 54 -36.29 4.28 5.27
N LYS A 55 -35.29 5.15 5.39
CA LYS A 55 -35.27 6.22 6.41
C LYS A 55 -35.09 7.58 5.74
N LYS A 56 -36.01 8.50 6.04
CA LYS A 56 -35.95 9.90 5.60
C LYS A 56 -35.99 10.81 6.81
N VAL A 57 -34.91 11.58 7.02
CA VAL A 57 -34.82 12.58 8.07
C VAL A 57 -34.77 13.96 7.42
N SER A 58 -35.74 14.79 7.74
CA SER A 58 -35.75 16.21 7.38
C SER A 58 -35.53 17.02 8.66
N LYS A 59 -34.54 17.90 8.67
CA LYS A 59 -34.33 18.87 9.76
C LYS A 59 -34.40 20.27 9.19
N THR A 60 -35.17 21.14 9.82
CA THR A 60 -35.20 22.57 9.54
C THR A 60 -35.03 23.30 10.86
N GLY A 61 -34.14 24.27 10.92
CA GLY A 61 -33.94 25.04 12.15
C GLY A 61 -32.57 25.69 12.25
N PHE A 62 -32.30 26.21 13.44
CA PHE A 62 -31.03 26.85 13.77
C PHE A 62 -29.99 25.80 14.17
N THR A 63 -28.78 25.92 13.63
CA THR A 63 -27.59 25.16 14.02
C THR A 63 -26.56 26.14 14.55
N ALA A 64 -26.23 26.05 15.84
CA ALA A 64 -25.16 26.84 16.44
C ALA A 64 -23.91 25.98 16.62
N THR A 65 -22.77 26.46 16.16
CA THR A 65 -21.44 25.97 16.54
C THR A 65 -20.77 27.01 17.43
N SER A 66 -19.60 26.69 18.00
CA SER A 66 -18.85 27.62 18.86
C SER A 66 -18.48 28.95 18.16
N THR A 67 -18.56 29.04 16.83
CA THR A 67 -18.20 30.23 16.06
C THR A 67 -19.20 30.63 14.97
N SER A 68 -20.35 29.95 14.86
CA SER A 68 -21.37 30.29 13.84
C SER A 68 -22.80 29.95 14.24
N ILE A 69 -23.77 30.76 13.81
CA ILE A 69 -25.21 30.47 13.87
C ILE A 69 -25.71 30.36 12.43
N GLY A 70 -26.23 29.19 12.08
CA GLY A 70 -26.86 28.96 10.78
C GLY A 70 -28.34 28.65 10.91
N TYR A 71 -29.13 28.97 9.88
CA TYR A 71 -30.51 28.55 9.71
C TYR A 71 -30.66 27.87 8.36
N GLY A 72 -31.18 26.65 8.33
CA GLY A 72 -31.32 25.92 7.08
C GLY A 72 -32.22 24.70 7.16
N SER A 73 -32.40 24.09 6.00
CA SER A 73 -33.06 22.79 5.85
C SER A 73 -32.05 21.76 5.35
N SER A 74 -32.11 20.56 5.91
CA SER A 74 -31.35 19.39 5.47
C SER A 74 -32.27 18.20 5.32
N LYS A 75 -32.00 17.38 4.31
CA LYS A 75 -32.72 16.15 4.01
C LYS A 75 -31.73 15.04 3.76
N LEU A 76 -31.76 14.03 4.61
CA LEU A 76 -31.02 12.78 4.45
C LEU A 76 -32.02 11.65 4.13
N THR A 77 -31.79 10.95 3.04
CA THR A 77 -32.52 9.73 2.66
C THR A 77 -31.53 8.58 2.60
N ASN A 78 -31.79 7.53 3.39
CA ASN A 78 -31.05 6.28 3.36
C ASN A 78 -32.02 5.16 2.96
N THR A 79 -31.66 4.38 1.95
CA THR A 79 -32.42 3.21 1.49
C THR A 79 -31.47 2.04 1.45
N ASN A 80 -31.81 0.97 2.14
CA ASN A 80 -31.06 -0.28 2.13
C ASN A 80 -31.97 -1.38 1.58
N ASP A 81 -31.63 -1.93 0.42
CA ASP A 81 -32.34 -3.05 -0.20
C ASP A 81 -31.45 -4.30 -0.03
N SER A 82 -31.92 -5.28 0.74
CA SER A 82 -31.21 -6.53 1.01
C SER A 82 -32.00 -7.70 0.43
N GLN A 83 -31.32 -8.59 -0.28
CA GLN A 83 -31.86 -9.85 -0.77
C GLN A 83 -30.94 -10.97 -0.31
N GLN A 84 -31.52 -12.02 0.25
CA GLN A 84 -30.76 -13.16 0.73
C GLN A 84 -31.44 -14.45 0.25
N VAL A 85 -30.64 -15.37 -0.29
CA VAL A 85 -31.04 -16.73 -0.61
C VAL A 85 -30.21 -17.67 0.24
N ILE A 86 -30.86 -18.49 1.04
CA ILE A 86 -30.24 -19.49 1.92
C ILE A 86 -30.76 -20.87 1.54
N ASN A 87 -29.88 -21.86 1.47
CA ASN A 87 -30.23 -23.25 1.24
C ASN A 87 -30.10 -24.08 2.51
N VAL A 88 -31.19 -24.74 2.92
CA VAL A 88 -31.25 -25.62 4.08
C VAL A 88 -31.40 -27.06 3.62
N GLY A 89 -30.37 -27.88 3.83
CA GLY A 89 -30.31 -29.26 3.34
C GLY A 89 -31.40 -30.18 3.87
N SER A 90 -31.79 -31.15 3.05
CA SER A 90 -32.53 -32.34 3.52
C SER A 90 -31.56 -33.35 4.14
N THR A 91 -32.05 -34.21 5.04
CA THR A 91 -31.20 -35.25 5.67
C THR A 91 -31.78 -36.62 5.43
N VAL A 92 -30.98 -37.55 4.91
CA VAL A 92 -31.30 -38.98 4.90
C VAL A 92 -30.30 -39.70 5.79
N GLY A 93 -30.75 -40.56 6.70
CA GLY A 93 -29.78 -41.21 7.56
C GLY A 93 -30.27 -42.40 8.37
N SER A 94 -29.33 -43.16 8.85
CA SER A 94 -29.55 -44.23 9.82
C SER A 94 -28.76 -43.93 11.10
N VAL A 95 -29.27 -44.34 12.25
CA VAL A 95 -28.57 -44.14 13.53
C VAL A 95 -27.55 -45.25 13.80
N GLU A 96 -27.95 -46.50 13.56
CA GLU A 96 -27.17 -47.72 13.88
C GLU A 96 -26.89 -48.60 12.66
N GLY A 97 -27.64 -48.43 11.57
CA GLY A 97 -27.58 -49.27 10.37
C GLY A 97 -27.13 -48.53 9.11
N ASP A 98 -27.41 -49.14 7.97
CA ASP A 98 -26.87 -48.69 6.69
C ASP A 98 -27.85 -47.78 5.93
N VAL A 99 -27.32 -46.97 5.01
CA VAL A 99 -28.11 -46.22 4.02
C VAL A 99 -27.83 -46.77 2.63
N HIS A 100 -28.83 -47.36 1.99
CA HIS A 100 -28.76 -47.85 0.61
C HIS A 100 -29.63 -47.00 -0.31
N ILE A 101 -29.06 -46.51 -1.41
CA ILE A 101 -29.77 -45.69 -2.40
C ILE A 101 -29.52 -46.28 -3.78
N ASN A 102 -30.61 -46.68 -4.46
CA ASN A 102 -30.56 -47.22 -5.81
C ASN A 102 -31.49 -46.43 -6.74
N ALA A 103 -30.94 -45.89 -7.82
CA ALA A 103 -31.66 -45.15 -8.84
C ALA A 103 -31.61 -45.88 -10.19
N GLY A 104 -32.76 -46.34 -10.70
CA GLY A 104 -32.86 -47.05 -11.98
C GLY A 104 -33.32 -48.51 -11.87
N LEU A 105 -33.87 -48.96 -10.74
CA LEU A 105 -34.29 -50.36 -10.55
C LEU A 105 -35.59 -50.68 -11.31
N GLY A 106 -35.49 -51.07 -12.58
CA GLY A 106 -36.60 -51.70 -13.31
C GLY A 106 -36.91 -53.13 -12.82
N GLY A 107 -38.15 -53.60 -12.98
CA GLY A 107 -38.71 -54.86 -12.41
C GLY A 107 -38.04 -56.19 -12.79
N ASN A 108 -36.91 -56.16 -13.49
CA ASN A 108 -35.86 -57.18 -13.49
C ASN A 108 -34.54 -56.42 -13.33
N ALA A 109 -33.76 -56.78 -12.31
CA ALA A 109 -32.66 -56.01 -11.69
C ALA A 109 -31.45 -55.60 -12.57
N VAL A 110 -31.61 -55.42 -13.88
CA VAL A 110 -30.50 -55.36 -14.86
C VAL A 110 -30.38 -54.02 -15.60
N ASN A 111 -31.32 -53.08 -15.50
CA ASN A 111 -31.31 -51.88 -16.34
C ASN A 111 -31.20 -50.57 -15.54
N ASN A 112 -30.12 -50.39 -14.77
CA ASN A 112 -29.89 -49.25 -13.87
C ASN A 112 -29.67 -47.93 -14.66
N THR A 113 -30.73 -47.32 -15.19
CA THR A 113 -30.68 -46.10 -16.03
C THR A 113 -31.03 -44.81 -15.27
N GLY A 114 -31.11 -44.86 -13.94
CA GLY A 114 -31.50 -43.72 -13.13
C GLY A 114 -30.33 -42.82 -12.75
N THR A 115 -30.58 -41.54 -12.53
CA THR A 115 -29.61 -40.59 -11.97
C THR A 115 -29.86 -40.38 -10.48
N TYR A 116 -28.78 -40.42 -9.68
CA TYR A 116 -28.79 -39.93 -8.30
C TYR A 116 -28.26 -38.50 -8.25
N THR A 117 -29.02 -37.56 -7.69
CA THR A 117 -28.58 -36.17 -7.48
C THR A 117 -28.82 -35.72 -6.04
N GLN A 118 -27.75 -35.30 -5.38
CA GLN A 118 -27.74 -34.66 -4.06
C GLN A 118 -27.30 -33.20 -4.20
N THR A 119 -28.04 -32.28 -3.59
CA THR A 119 -27.74 -30.84 -3.67
C THR A 119 -27.87 -30.16 -2.32
N GLY A 120 -26.76 -29.63 -1.78
CA GLY A 120 -26.67 -28.96 -0.47
C GLY A 120 -27.32 -29.71 0.69
N SER A 121 -27.30 -31.05 0.65
CA SER A 121 -28.04 -31.94 1.56
C SER A 121 -27.09 -32.96 2.20
N ASP A 122 -27.58 -33.68 3.22
CA ASP A 122 -26.75 -34.57 4.04
C ASP A 122 -27.24 -36.02 4.01
N ILE A 123 -26.32 -36.97 3.86
CA ILE A 123 -26.54 -38.40 4.08
C ILE A 123 -25.64 -38.86 5.22
N LEU A 124 -26.23 -39.39 6.29
CA LEU A 124 -25.52 -39.63 7.55
C LEU A 124 -25.81 -41.04 8.10
N THR A 125 -24.76 -41.78 8.43
CA THR A 125 -24.87 -42.97 9.30
C THR A 125 -23.68 -43.05 10.25
N PRO A 126 -23.85 -42.77 11.56
CA PRO A 126 -22.72 -42.74 12.50
C PRO A 126 -22.04 -44.09 12.76
N GLN A 127 -22.67 -45.22 12.39
CA GLN A 127 -22.18 -46.58 12.69
C GLN A 127 -22.16 -47.52 11.48
N GLY A 128 -22.98 -47.26 10.47
CA GLY A 128 -23.12 -48.13 9.30
C GLY A 128 -22.47 -47.59 8.04
N ASP A 129 -22.79 -48.23 6.93
CA ASP A 129 -22.27 -47.94 5.60
C ASP A 129 -23.24 -47.08 4.79
N ILE A 130 -22.71 -46.29 3.85
CA ILE A 130 -23.47 -45.62 2.79
C ILE A 130 -23.18 -46.32 1.47
N ASN A 131 -24.22 -46.79 0.78
CA ASN A 131 -24.13 -47.44 -0.51
C ASN A 131 -25.04 -46.74 -1.53
N ILE A 132 -24.46 -46.15 -2.58
CA ILE A 132 -25.19 -45.43 -3.63
C ILE A 132 -24.90 -46.09 -4.98
N THR A 133 -25.95 -46.51 -5.70
CA THR A 133 -25.83 -47.08 -7.04
C THR A 133 -26.78 -46.38 -8.02
N ALA A 134 -26.25 -45.87 -9.13
CA ALA A 134 -27.02 -45.22 -10.18
C ALA A 134 -26.31 -45.39 -11.54
N GLN A 135 -26.94 -44.97 -12.64
CA GLN A 135 -26.22 -44.77 -13.90
C GLN A 135 -25.21 -43.63 -13.77
N GLN A 136 -25.69 -42.51 -13.21
CA GLN A 136 -24.97 -41.26 -13.03
C GLN A 136 -25.17 -40.79 -11.59
N VAL A 137 -24.10 -40.35 -10.93
CA VAL A 137 -24.14 -39.83 -9.56
C VAL A 137 -23.67 -38.38 -9.57
N ASN A 138 -24.47 -37.48 -8.99
CA ASN A 138 -24.14 -36.07 -8.80
C ASN A 138 -24.28 -35.70 -7.32
N ILE A 139 -23.18 -35.34 -6.66
CA ILE A 139 -23.14 -34.87 -5.28
C ILE A 139 -22.61 -33.43 -5.32
N ILE A 140 -23.52 -32.46 -5.38
CA ILE A 140 -23.17 -31.08 -5.72
C ILE A 140 -23.55 -30.11 -4.61
N ASN A 141 -22.86 -28.98 -4.52
CA ASN A 141 -23.22 -27.91 -3.59
C ASN A 141 -24.52 -27.20 -4.02
N ALA A 142 -25.26 -26.66 -3.05
CA ALA A 142 -26.19 -25.55 -3.30
C ALA A 142 -25.41 -24.21 -3.25
N THR A 143 -26.06 -23.10 -3.64
CA THR A 143 -25.42 -21.78 -3.64
C THR A 143 -26.27 -20.78 -2.86
N ASP A 144 -25.74 -20.33 -1.73
CA ASP A 144 -26.31 -19.24 -0.95
C ASP A 144 -25.89 -17.91 -1.59
N THR A 145 -26.78 -16.93 -1.60
CA THR A 145 -26.49 -15.60 -2.15
C THR A 145 -26.94 -14.50 -1.21
N TYR A 146 -26.19 -13.41 -1.20
CA TYR A 146 -26.52 -12.20 -0.46
C TYR A 146 -26.26 -11.01 -1.36
N ALA A 147 -27.24 -10.14 -1.55
CA ALA A 147 -27.11 -8.90 -2.28
C ALA A 147 -27.61 -7.74 -1.41
N ASN A 148 -26.77 -6.75 -1.19
CA ASN A 148 -27.11 -5.56 -0.43
C ASN A 148 -26.83 -4.31 -1.26
N GLN A 149 -27.85 -3.48 -1.44
CA GLN A 149 -27.74 -2.20 -2.10
C GLN A 149 -28.11 -1.06 -1.16
N GLN A 150 -27.09 -0.31 -0.77
CA GLN A 150 -27.23 0.88 0.05
C GLN A 150 -27.21 2.14 -0.80
N ARG A 151 -28.25 2.97 -0.70
CA ARG A 151 -28.36 4.26 -1.38
C ARG A 151 -28.51 5.37 -0.35
N MET A 152 -27.51 6.26 -0.27
CA MET A 152 -27.58 7.48 0.53
C MET A 152 -27.75 8.70 -0.37
N LYS A 153 -28.70 9.58 -0.03
CA LYS A 153 -28.92 10.86 -0.70
C LYS A 153 -29.01 11.97 0.34
N TYR A 154 -28.14 12.97 0.23
CA TYR A 154 -28.14 14.14 1.10
C TYR A 154 -28.40 15.40 0.29
N LYS A 155 -29.20 16.32 0.85
CA LYS A 155 -29.43 17.67 0.33
C LYS A 155 -29.47 18.65 1.49
N GLN A 156 -28.78 19.76 1.38
CA GLN A 156 -28.82 20.83 2.38
C GLN A 156 -28.90 22.20 1.70
N THR A 157 -29.68 23.08 2.30
CA THR A 157 -29.74 24.51 1.96
C THR A 157 -29.73 25.29 3.26
N GLY A 158 -28.83 26.26 3.43
CA GLY A 158 -28.80 27.04 4.66
C GLY A 158 -28.05 28.36 4.55
N LEU A 159 -28.46 29.30 5.42
CA LEU A 159 -27.80 30.55 5.74
C LEU A 159 -26.88 30.32 6.95
N THR A 160 -25.65 30.83 6.94
CA THR A 160 -24.67 30.71 8.03
C THR A 160 -24.08 32.09 8.34
N LEU A 161 -24.15 32.52 9.60
CA LEU A 161 -23.47 33.70 10.13
C LEU A 161 -22.31 33.20 11.00
N ALA A 162 -21.07 33.46 10.59
CA ALA A 162 -19.87 33.06 11.33
C ALA A 162 -19.08 34.28 11.80
N ILE A 163 -18.56 34.20 13.03
CA ILE A 163 -17.68 35.18 13.65
C ILE A 163 -16.33 34.49 13.85
N SER A 164 -15.30 34.94 13.14
CA SER A 164 -13.93 34.40 13.28
C SER A 164 -12.98 35.48 13.81
N SER A 165 -12.10 35.07 14.74
CA SER A 165 -11.04 35.90 15.30
C SER A 165 -9.69 35.30 14.90
N PRO A 166 -8.80 36.05 14.23
CA PRO A 166 -7.54 35.53 13.77
C PRO A 166 -6.49 35.56 14.89
N VAL A 167 -6.35 34.49 15.69
CA VAL A 167 -5.09 34.28 16.43
C VAL A 167 -4.77 32.77 16.55
N ILE A 168 -3.56 32.42 16.10
CA ILE A 168 -2.78 31.18 16.24
C ILE A 168 -3.15 29.98 15.33
N SER A 169 -2.41 29.83 14.21
CA SER A 169 -2.44 28.64 13.33
C SER A 169 -1.11 27.85 13.25
N ALA A 170 -0.07 28.18 14.03
CA ALA A 170 1.22 27.48 13.96
C ALA A 170 1.28 26.14 14.74
N ILE A 171 0.59 26.02 15.87
CA ILE A 171 0.61 24.79 16.71
C ILE A 171 -0.14 23.63 16.05
N GLN A 172 -1.25 23.93 15.35
CA GLN A 172 -2.08 22.91 14.70
C GLN A 172 -1.35 22.23 13.53
N THR A 173 -0.55 22.97 12.75
CA THR A 173 0.25 22.41 11.66
C THR A 173 1.29 21.43 12.17
N ALA A 174 1.99 21.72 13.27
CA ALA A 174 2.99 20.82 13.84
C ALA A 174 2.37 19.49 14.33
N GLN A 175 1.22 19.55 15.02
CA GLN A 175 0.50 18.36 15.46
C GLN A 175 -0.02 17.53 14.27
N GLN A 176 -0.55 18.19 13.24
CA GLN A 176 -1.03 17.54 12.03
C GLN A 176 0.11 16.89 11.23
N MET A 177 1.27 17.53 11.13
CA MET A 177 2.45 16.98 10.47
C MET A 177 3.07 15.81 11.23
N SER A 178 3.11 15.86 12.57
CA SER A 178 3.52 14.71 13.38
C SER A 178 2.61 13.50 13.17
N LYS A 179 1.29 13.72 13.09
CA LYS A 179 0.33 12.63 12.83
C LYS A 179 0.45 12.09 11.40
N SER A 180 0.57 12.96 10.40
CA SER A 180 0.77 12.52 9.01
C SER A 180 2.10 11.80 8.81
N ALA A 181 3.18 12.23 9.47
CA ALA A 181 4.47 11.54 9.45
C ALA A 181 4.42 10.14 10.07
N SER A 182 3.58 9.92 11.08
CA SER A 182 3.36 8.59 11.66
C SER A 182 2.53 7.66 10.78
N ASN A 183 1.70 8.23 9.89
CA ASN A 183 0.84 7.48 8.97
C ASN A 183 1.50 7.23 7.61
N THR A 184 2.72 7.71 7.38
CA THR A 184 3.50 7.44 6.17
C THR A 184 4.73 6.60 6.50
N SER A 185 5.02 5.62 5.67
CA SER A 185 6.23 4.80 5.74
C SER A 185 7.38 5.38 4.90
N ASP A 186 7.11 6.30 3.96
CA ASP A 186 8.12 6.93 3.10
C ASP A 186 9.03 7.88 3.92
N GLY A 187 10.32 7.56 3.97
CA GLY A 187 11.33 8.34 4.69
C GLY A 187 11.47 9.79 4.19
N ARG A 188 11.25 10.03 2.89
CA ARG A 188 11.27 11.39 2.30
C ARG A 188 10.10 12.21 2.82
N MET A 189 8.94 11.58 2.97
CA MET A 189 7.73 12.26 3.47
C MET A 189 7.83 12.56 4.96
N LYS A 190 8.43 11.67 5.76
CA LYS A 190 8.79 11.98 7.16
C LYS A 190 9.75 13.17 7.26
N ALA A 191 10.78 13.20 6.41
CA ALA A 191 11.72 14.32 6.35
C ALA A 191 11.03 15.63 5.92
N LEU A 192 10.11 15.56 4.96
CA LEU A 192 9.35 16.73 4.49
C LEU A 192 8.42 17.29 5.58
N ALA A 193 7.77 16.43 6.35
CA ALA A 193 6.95 16.82 7.51
C ALA A 193 7.80 17.50 8.60
N ALA A 194 9.00 16.98 8.85
CA ALA A 194 9.96 17.59 9.79
C ALA A 194 10.44 18.96 9.28
N GLY A 195 10.79 19.08 7.99
CA GLY A 195 11.16 20.35 7.37
C GLY A 195 10.05 21.40 7.43
N THR A 196 8.79 20.99 7.19
CA THR A 196 7.61 21.86 7.32
C THR A 196 7.47 22.41 8.74
N THR A 197 7.71 21.57 9.75
CA THR A 197 7.65 21.96 11.17
C THR A 197 8.74 22.98 11.50
N ALA A 198 9.96 22.80 10.96
CA ALA A 198 11.07 23.74 11.15
C ALA A 198 10.81 25.10 10.49
N LEU A 199 10.28 25.11 9.26
CA LEU A 199 9.89 26.33 8.55
C LEU A 199 8.80 27.10 9.30
N ALA A 200 7.78 26.40 9.81
CA ALA A 200 6.73 27.00 10.63
C ALA A 200 7.29 27.61 11.94
N ALA A 201 8.28 26.96 12.57
CA ALA A 201 8.92 27.46 13.78
C ALA A 201 9.79 28.71 13.52
N ASN A 202 10.54 28.77 12.42
CA ASN A 202 11.32 29.94 12.03
C ASN A 202 10.41 31.12 11.66
N ASN A 203 9.34 30.88 10.89
CA ASN A 203 8.33 31.90 10.58
C ASN A 203 7.69 32.48 11.87
N ALA A 204 7.52 31.65 12.91
CA ALA A 204 7.02 32.10 14.21
C ALA A 204 8.06 32.94 15.00
N LYS A 205 9.35 32.63 14.89
CA LYS A 205 10.42 33.43 15.52
C LYS A 205 10.55 34.81 14.90
N ASP A 206 10.43 34.93 13.57
CA ASP A 206 10.48 36.23 12.90
C ASP A 206 9.29 37.13 13.27
N ALA A 207 8.11 36.54 13.50
CA ALA A 207 6.95 37.26 14.02
C ALA A 207 7.15 37.77 15.46
N ILE A 208 7.98 37.07 16.26
CA ILE A 208 8.35 37.46 17.63
C ILE A 208 9.47 38.52 17.63
N ILE A 209 10.48 38.37 16.76
CA ILE A 209 11.64 39.26 16.63
C ILE A 209 11.26 40.59 15.95
N ALA A 210 10.20 40.62 15.13
CA ALA A 210 9.61 41.85 14.60
C ALA A 210 8.94 42.76 15.67
N GLY A 211 9.04 42.44 16.96
CA GLY A 211 8.72 43.36 18.06
C GLY A 211 7.26 43.42 18.49
N ASN A 212 6.45 42.39 18.23
CA ASN A 212 4.99 42.40 18.49
C ASN A 212 4.54 41.51 19.68
N THR A 213 5.32 41.43 20.76
CA THR A 213 4.88 40.76 22.00
C THR A 213 4.50 41.78 23.09
N PRO A 214 3.29 41.73 23.68
CA PRO A 214 2.95 42.54 24.85
C PRO A 214 3.88 42.20 26.02
N LYS A 215 4.43 43.20 26.72
CA LYS A 215 5.11 42.98 27.99
C LYS A 215 4.05 42.62 29.05
N LEU A 216 4.13 41.40 29.56
CA LEU A 216 3.32 40.91 30.68
C LEU A 216 4.16 41.01 31.96
N ASP A 217 3.53 41.28 33.10
CA ASP A 217 4.17 41.15 34.40
C ASP A 217 4.34 39.68 34.82
N GLU A 218 4.98 39.46 35.97
CA GLU A 218 5.28 38.14 36.55
C GLU A 218 4.05 37.29 36.88
N ASN A 219 2.84 37.86 36.80
CA ASN A 219 1.56 37.16 36.99
C ASN A 219 0.75 37.03 35.69
N GLY A 220 1.30 37.46 34.55
CA GLY A 220 0.67 37.31 33.23
C GLY A 220 -0.36 38.40 32.86
N LEU A 221 -0.32 39.58 33.49
CA LEU A 221 -1.21 40.72 33.18
C LEU A 221 -0.44 41.88 32.51
N GLN A 222 -1.14 42.70 31.70
CA GLN A 222 -0.55 43.85 31.00
C GLN A 222 -0.20 45.00 31.96
N VAL A 223 1.01 45.55 31.84
CA VAL A 223 1.51 46.64 32.69
C VAL A 223 0.91 48.00 32.27
N LEU A 224 0.20 48.65 33.18
CA LEU A 224 -0.35 50.02 33.06
C LEU A 224 0.66 51.05 33.63
N ASP A 225 0.64 52.29 33.15
CA ASP A 225 1.44 53.36 33.74
C ASP A 225 0.82 53.95 35.02
N ALA A 226 1.58 54.82 35.71
CA ALA A 226 1.18 55.46 36.96
C ALA A 226 -0.04 56.39 36.85
N ASN A 227 -0.53 56.67 35.64
CA ASN A 227 -1.73 57.48 35.38
C ASN A 227 -2.94 56.63 34.96
N GLY A 228 -2.81 55.29 34.97
CA GLY A 228 -3.88 54.36 34.57
C GLY A 228 -4.07 54.24 33.06
N ASN A 229 -3.13 54.73 32.26
CA ASN A 229 -3.17 54.63 30.81
C ASN A 229 -2.27 53.50 30.30
N ASN A 230 -2.67 52.89 29.18
CA ASN A 230 -1.82 51.92 28.48
C ASN A 230 -0.64 52.66 27.82
N THR A 231 0.59 52.42 28.29
CA THR A 231 1.82 52.96 27.68
C THR A 231 2.42 52.10 26.58
N ALA A 232 1.75 51.01 26.19
CA ALA A 232 1.94 50.44 24.87
C ALA A 232 0.88 51.08 23.97
N GLU A 233 1.29 51.85 22.96
CA GLU A 233 0.49 51.95 21.74
C GLU A 233 0.27 50.52 21.26
N ASN A 234 -0.88 49.96 21.60
CA ASN A 234 -1.18 48.57 21.38
C ASN A 234 -1.34 48.36 19.86
N PRO A 235 -0.40 47.68 19.18
CA PRO A 235 -0.54 47.40 17.75
C PRO A 235 -1.66 46.39 17.49
N ALA A 236 -2.26 45.80 18.54
CA ALA A 236 -3.42 44.91 18.40
C ALA A 236 -4.64 45.61 17.76
N ASN A 237 -4.74 46.94 17.83
CA ASN A 237 -5.79 47.68 17.10
C ASN A 237 -5.53 47.86 15.61
N GLN A 238 -4.36 47.46 15.08
CA GLN A 238 -4.08 47.46 13.64
C GLN A 238 -3.96 46.07 13.01
N VAL A 239 -4.09 44.97 13.77
CA VAL A 239 -3.86 43.61 13.23
C VAL A 239 -4.92 42.55 13.62
N GLY A 240 -6.01 42.89 14.31
CA GLY A 240 -7.01 41.89 14.76
C GLY A 240 -8.48 42.29 14.61
N GLY A 241 -8.98 42.44 13.38
CA GLY A 241 -10.41 42.68 13.15
C GLY A 241 -11.27 41.43 13.32
N ILE A 242 -12.45 41.59 13.93
CA ILE A 242 -13.52 40.58 13.94
C ILE A 242 -14.00 40.41 12.48
N ASN A 243 -13.90 39.20 11.93
CA ASN A 243 -14.47 38.91 10.61
C ASN A 243 -15.86 38.28 10.77
N VAL A 244 -16.89 39.00 10.31
CA VAL A 244 -18.29 38.56 10.29
C VAL A 244 -18.62 38.13 8.87
N SER A 245 -18.92 36.85 8.66
CA SER A 245 -19.32 36.31 7.35
C SER A 245 -20.74 35.77 7.35
N LEU A 246 -21.56 36.19 6.40
CA LEU A 246 -22.90 35.70 6.10
C LEU A 246 -22.89 34.92 4.78
N SER A 247 -23.22 33.63 4.78
CA SER A 247 -23.23 32.81 3.56
C SER A 247 -24.50 31.99 3.39
N ILE A 248 -25.03 31.90 2.17
CA ILE A 248 -26.08 30.98 1.74
C ILE A 248 -25.50 29.93 0.80
N GLY A 249 -25.79 28.65 1.04
CA GLY A 249 -25.28 27.57 0.20
C GLY A 249 -26.28 26.44 0.01
N THR A 250 -26.16 25.76 -1.12
CA THR A 250 -26.85 24.50 -1.42
C THR A 250 -25.82 23.40 -1.69
N SER A 251 -26.04 22.21 -1.14
CA SER A 251 -25.20 21.03 -1.38
C SER A 251 -26.08 19.81 -1.63
N LYS A 252 -25.62 18.93 -2.52
CA LYS A 252 -26.26 17.65 -2.86
C LYS A 252 -25.18 16.58 -2.96
N SER A 253 -25.42 15.43 -2.35
CA SER A 253 -24.59 14.25 -2.56
C SER A 253 -25.44 12.98 -2.68
N SER A 254 -24.95 12.03 -3.47
CA SER A 254 -25.56 10.71 -3.63
C SER A 254 -24.47 9.65 -3.67
N SER A 255 -24.67 8.59 -2.89
CA SER A 255 -23.84 7.40 -2.86
C SER A 255 -24.72 6.18 -3.13
N THR A 256 -24.20 5.22 -3.90
CA THR A 256 -24.82 3.91 -4.10
C THR A 256 -23.73 2.86 -4.06
N THR A 257 -23.86 1.93 -3.12
CA THR A 257 -22.97 0.78 -2.98
C THR A 257 -23.82 -0.47 -3.13
N THR A 258 -23.42 -1.35 -4.05
CA THR A 258 -23.98 -2.69 -4.22
C THR A 258 -22.90 -3.68 -3.87
N GLN A 259 -23.18 -4.57 -2.93
CA GLN A 259 -22.37 -5.71 -2.59
C GLN A 259 -23.15 -6.97 -2.94
N THR A 260 -22.51 -7.95 -3.57
CA THR A 260 -23.10 -9.26 -3.84
C THR A 260 -22.12 -10.34 -3.48
N ASN A 261 -22.56 -11.33 -2.71
CA ASN A 261 -21.76 -12.46 -2.29
C ASN A 261 -22.49 -13.74 -2.71
N SER A 262 -21.78 -14.76 -3.17
CA SER A 262 -22.30 -16.11 -3.35
C SER A 262 -21.35 -17.11 -2.73
N SER A 263 -21.88 -18.02 -1.92
CA SER A 263 -21.10 -19.05 -1.22
C SER A 263 -21.70 -20.43 -1.44
N ALA A 264 -20.85 -21.43 -1.63
CA ALA A 264 -21.24 -22.81 -1.78
C ALA A 264 -21.71 -23.39 -0.43
N LYS A 265 -22.84 -24.09 -0.47
CA LYS A 265 -23.37 -24.93 0.61
C LYS A 265 -23.15 -26.39 0.23
N SER A 266 -22.14 -27.02 0.80
CA SER A 266 -21.72 -28.39 0.47
C SER A 266 -22.83 -29.42 0.66
N SER A 267 -22.80 -30.47 -0.15
CA SER A 267 -23.45 -31.75 0.16
C SER A 267 -22.50 -32.62 0.98
N ILE A 268 -23.03 -33.42 1.91
CA ILE A 268 -22.22 -34.26 2.79
C ILE A 268 -22.68 -35.73 2.70
N LEU A 269 -21.74 -36.65 2.51
CA LEU A 269 -21.88 -38.06 2.86
C LEU A 269 -20.98 -38.33 4.06
N ASN A 270 -21.52 -38.86 5.16
CA ASN A 270 -20.73 -39.17 6.36
C ASN A 270 -21.13 -40.52 6.95
N ALA A 271 -20.22 -41.48 6.90
CA ALA A 271 -20.41 -42.84 7.41
C ALA A 271 -19.42 -43.18 8.55
N GLY A 272 -19.89 -43.87 9.58
CA GLY A 272 -19.07 -44.52 10.59
C GLY A 272 -18.47 -45.85 10.12
N GLY A 273 -19.05 -46.44 9.07
CA GLY A 273 -18.46 -47.52 8.29
C GLY A 273 -17.80 -46.99 7.01
N ASN A 274 -18.12 -47.62 5.90
CA ASN A 274 -17.63 -47.32 4.55
C ASN A 274 -18.61 -46.43 3.77
N VAL A 275 -18.09 -45.69 2.79
CA VAL A 275 -18.92 -45.07 1.74
C VAL A 275 -18.57 -45.71 0.40
N THR A 276 -19.56 -46.32 -0.26
CA THR A 276 -19.43 -46.87 -1.61
C THR A 276 -20.38 -46.15 -2.56
N VAL A 277 -19.84 -45.56 -3.62
CA VAL A 277 -20.60 -44.88 -4.67
C VAL A 277 -20.25 -45.52 -6.01
N THR A 278 -21.26 -46.05 -6.70
CA THR A 278 -21.10 -46.75 -7.96
C THR A 278 -21.96 -46.13 -9.06
N ALA A 279 -21.33 -45.67 -10.14
CA ALA A 279 -21.96 -45.25 -11.38
C ALA A 279 -21.77 -46.35 -12.45
N VAL A 280 -22.84 -47.05 -12.78
CA VAL A 280 -22.79 -48.22 -13.69
C VAL A 280 -23.28 -47.86 -15.10
N ARG A 281 -22.62 -48.43 -16.09
CA ARG A 281 -23.01 -48.33 -17.50
C ARG A 281 -24.09 -49.36 -17.79
N HIS A 282 -25.13 -48.93 -18.50
CA HIS A 282 -26.14 -49.83 -19.04
C HIS A 282 -25.58 -50.60 -20.24
N GLU A 283 -25.82 -51.92 -20.27
CA GLU A 283 -25.54 -52.75 -21.44
C GLU A 283 -26.33 -52.21 -22.65
N LEU A 284 -25.60 -51.70 -23.65
CA LEU A 284 -26.22 -51.07 -24.81
C LEU A 284 -26.87 -52.11 -25.71
N VAL A 285 -28.12 -51.88 -26.09
CA VAL A 285 -28.71 -52.55 -27.25
C VAL A 285 -28.06 -51.97 -28.51
N GLU A 286 -27.75 -52.82 -29.49
CA GLU A 286 -27.13 -52.42 -30.76
C GLU A 286 -27.87 -51.22 -31.38
N GLY A 287 -27.14 -50.12 -31.61
CA GLY A 287 -27.68 -48.86 -32.14
C GLY A 287 -28.04 -47.78 -31.12
N GLN A 288 -27.87 -48.01 -29.81
CA GLN A 288 -28.00 -46.98 -28.77
C GLN A 288 -26.65 -46.40 -28.35
N THR A 289 -26.60 -45.09 -28.09
CA THR A 289 -25.45 -44.41 -27.47
C THR A 289 -25.58 -44.47 -25.95
N SER A 290 -24.53 -44.86 -25.23
CA SER A 290 -24.54 -44.79 -23.76
C SER A 290 -24.62 -43.34 -23.30
N GLU A 291 -25.55 -43.05 -22.40
CA GLU A 291 -25.46 -41.90 -21.52
C GLU A 291 -24.22 -42.03 -20.62
N ALA A 292 -23.71 -40.90 -20.12
CA ALA A 292 -22.49 -40.88 -19.32
C ALA A 292 -22.70 -41.54 -17.94
N SER A 293 -21.75 -42.37 -17.52
CA SER A 293 -21.79 -43.10 -16.25
C SER A 293 -20.79 -42.53 -15.26
N ASN A 294 -20.95 -41.25 -14.94
CA ASN A 294 -19.98 -40.50 -14.16
C ASN A 294 -20.34 -40.43 -12.68
N ILE A 295 -19.33 -40.19 -11.86
CA ILE A 295 -19.47 -39.65 -10.50
C ILE A 295 -18.99 -38.20 -10.54
N ASN A 296 -19.89 -37.24 -10.29
CA ASN A 296 -19.56 -35.82 -10.17
C ASN A 296 -19.73 -35.38 -8.71
N VAL A 297 -18.67 -34.85 -8.11
CA VAL A 297 -18.68 -34.28 -6.76
C VAL A 297 -18.20 -32.84 -6.83
N ILE A 298 -19.05 -31.87 -6.44
CA ILE A 298 -18.75 -30.43 -6.58
C ILE A 298 -18.91 -29.71 -5.25
N GLY A 299 -17.82 -29.08 -4.76
CA GLY A 299 -17.72 -28.38 -3.48
C GLY A 299 -18.34 -29.13 -2.31
N SER A 300 -18.20 -30.45 -2.30
CA SER A 300 -18.92 -31.37 -1.41
C SER A 300 -17.97 -32.32 -0.70
N THR A 301 -18.44 -32.93 0.39
CA THR A 301 -17.62 -33.75 1.27
C THR A 301 -18.14 -35.18 1.32
N ILE A 302 -17.24 -36.15 1.12
CA ILE A 302 -17.48 -37.57 1.33
C ILE A 302 -16.52 -38.03 2.42
N LYS A 303 -17.06 -38.49 3.54
CA LYS A 303 -16.30 -38.96 4.68
C LYS A 303 -16.76 -40.34 5.14
N ALA A 304 -15.80 -41.22 5.36
CA ALA A 304 -16.00 -42.52 5.99
C ALA A 304 -14.99 -42.67 7.13
N ALA A 305 -15.40 -43.25 8.25
CA ALA A 305 -14.45 -43.62 9.31
C ALA A 305 -13.62 -44.85 8.94
N ASN A 306 -14.10 -45.69 8.00
CA ASN A 306 -13.34 -46.76 7.36
C ASN A 306 -12.92 -46.33 5.94
N GLY A 307 -13.25 -47.11 4.91
CA GLY A 307 -12.88 -46.83 3.51
C GLY A 307 -13.91 -46.03 2.71
N VAL A 308 -13.44 -45.36 1.66
CA VAL A 308 -14.29 -44.76 0.62
C VAL A 308 -13.99 -45.43 -0.71
N THR A 309 -15.02 -45.88 -1.44
CA THR A 309 -14.88 -46.40 -2.80
C THR A 309 -15.77 -45.59 -3.76
N LEU A 310 -15.14 -44.93 -4.74
CA LEU A 310 -15.83 -44.29 -5.86
C LEU A 310 -15.51 -45.09 -7.12
N LYS A 311 -16.54 -45.70 -7.72
CA LYS A 311 -16.41 -46.51 -8.93
C LYS A 311 -17.34 -45.99 -10.02
N ALA A 312 -16.77 -45.55 -11.13
CA ALA A 312 -17.50 -45.08 -12.29
C ALA A 312 -17.11 -45.86 -13.54
N ASP A 313 -18.08 -46.38 -14.28
CA ASP A 313 -17.82 -47.04 -15.56
C ASP A 313 -17.41 -46.04 -16.66
N ASP A 314 -17.52 -44.73 -16.41
CA ASP A 314 -16.96 -43.67 -17.25
C ASP A 314 -16.00 -42.76 -16.45
N GLN A 315 -16.43 -41.57 -16.00
CA GLN A 315 -15.53 -40.60 -15.37
C GLN A 315 -15.76 -40.40 -13.87
N ILE A 316 -14.70 -40.04 -13.14
CA ILE A 316 -14.78 -39.47 -11.79
C ILE A 316 -14.35 -38.00 -11.85
N ASN A 317 -15.24 -37.09 -11.49
CA ASN A 317 -14.99 -35.65 -11.48
C ASN A 317 -15.17 -35.08 -10.06
N LEU A 318 -14.07 -34.75 -9.40
CA LEU A 318 -14.03 -34.09 -8.10
C LEU A 318 -13.61 -32.63 -8.32
N GLN A 319 -14.50 -31.68 -8.05
CA GLN A 319 -14.31 -30.28 -8.40
C GLN A 319 -14.68 -29.33 -7.26
N ALA A 320 -13.98 -28.22 -7.13
CA ALA A 320 -14.36 -27.17 -6.20
C ALA A 320 -15.63 -26.44 -6.63
N ALA A 321 -16.35 -25.88 -5.67
CA ALA A 321 -17.40 -24.90 -5.93
C ALA A 321 -16.86 -23.47 -5.83
N GLN A 322 -17.20 -22.63 -6.80
CA GLN A 322 -16.76 -21.24 -6.82
C GLN A 322 -17.63 -20.35 -5.92
N ASN A 323 -16.97 -19.60 -5.04
CA ASN A 323 -17.55 -18.49 -4.29
C ASN A 323 -17.17 -17.17 -4.98
N VAL A 324 -18.06 -16.17 -4.93
CA VAL A 324 -17.85 -14.88 -5.62
C VAL A 324 -18.29 -13.74 -4.72
N ASP A 325 -17.43 -12.74 -4.57
CA ASP A 325 -17.74 -11.49 -3.88
C ASP A 325 -17.58 -10.32 -4.85
N THR A 326 -18.59 -9.46 -4.96
CA THR A 326 -18.50 -8.23 -5.78
C THR A 326 -18.89 -7.00 -4.99
N LEU A 327 -18.17 -5.92 -5.25
CA LEU A 327 -18.40 -4.61 -4.69
C LEU A 327 -18.48 -3.61 -5.83
N ASN A 328 -19.55 -2.84 -5.91
CA ASN A 328 -19.71 -1.76 -6.88
C ASN A 328 -20.20 -0.52 -6.14
N SER A 329 -19.37 0.51 -6.05
CA SER A 329 -19.76 1.80 -5.48
C SER A 329 -19.72 2.92 -6.51
N LYS A 330 -20.67 3.85 -6.42
CA LYS A 330 -20.76 5.06 -7.23
C LYS A 330 -21.17 6.22 -6.34
N ASN A 331 -20.33 7.25 -6.33
CA ASN A 331 -20.56 8.46 -5.53
C ASN A 331 -20.58 9.70 -6.44
N LYS A 332 -21.43 10.68 -6.11
CA LYS A 332 -21.50 11.99 -6.78
C LYS A 332 -21.84 13.08 -5.78
N GLY A 333 -21.22 14.25 -5.91
CA GLY A 333 -21.50 15.42 -5.09
C GLY A 333 -21.49 16.71 -5.91
N SER A 334 -22.24 17.71 -5.46
CA SER A 334 -22.25 19.07 -6.04
C SER A 334 -22.64 20.10 -4.97
N SER A 335 -21.98 21.24 -4.93
CA SER A 335 -22.40 22.38 -4.09
C SER A 335 -22.19 23.73 -4.76
N THR A 336 -23.01 24.69 -4.34
CA THR A 336 -22.98 26.09 -4.77
C THR A 336 -23.20 26.98 -3.56
N SER A 337 -22.40 28.03 -3.38
CA SER A 337 -22.52 28.95 -2.26
C SER A 337 -22.32 30.41 -2.69
N LEU A 338 -22.99 31.31 -2.00
CA LEU A 338 -22.81 32.76 -2.08
C LEU A 338 -22.61 33.28 -0.65
N GLY A 339 -21.60 34.11 -0.43
CA GLY A 339 -21.26 34.66 0.88
C GLY A 339 -20.90 36.13 0.80
N MET A 340 -21.03 36.81 1.93
CA MET A 340 -20.74 38.21 2.14
C MET A 340 -19.97 38.28 3.46
N SER A 341 -18.80 38.91 3.51
CA SER A 341 -18.04 39.07 4.76
C SER A 341 -17.56 40.49 4.96
N PHE A 342 -17.49 40.90 6.21
CA PHE A 342 -16.99 42.20 6.66
C PHE A 342 -15.93 41.95 7.73
N GLY A 343 -14.72 42.49 7.53
CA GLY A 343 -13.60 42.36 8.48
C GLY A 343 -12.75 43.64 8.53
N SER A 344 -11.58 43.60 9.19
CA SER A 344 -10.65 44.75 9.32
C SER A 344 -10.26 45.41 8.00
N ASP A 345 -10.34 44.66 6.90
CA ASP A 345 -9.92 45.11 5.56
C ASP A 345 -11.09 45.47 4.61
N GLY A 346 -12.35 45.48 5.10
CA GLY A 346 -13.53 45.90 4.32
C GLY A 346 -14.54 44.81 3.95
N PHE A 347 -15.44 45.13 3.00
CA PHE A 347 -16.55 44.27 2.53
C PHE A 347 -16.12 43.38 1.35
N LEU A 348 -16.53 42.09 1.38
CA LEU A 348 -16.21 41.08 0.37
C LEU A 348 -17.44 40.23 0.03
N VAL A 349 -17.69 39.98 -1.25
CA VAL A 349 -18.69 39.02 -1.76
C VAL A 349 -17.98 37.80 -2.33
N THR A 350 -18.34 36.59 -1.90
CA THR A 350 -17.73 35.33 -2.34
C THR A 350 -18.77 34.43 -3.03
N ALA A 351 -18.44 33.89 -4.20
CA ALA A 351 -19.21 32.84 -4.88
C ALA A 351 -18.37 31.55 -4.94
N GLY A 352 -18.96 30.40 -4.65
CA GLY A 352 -18.27 29.10 -4.62
C GLY A 352 -19.03 28.01 -5.36
N LEU A 353 -18.29 27.11 -6.03
CA LEU A 353 -18.80 25.96 -6.77
C LEU A 353 -17.91 24.75 -6.51
N SER A 354 -18.50 23.56 -6.34
CA SER A 354 -17.74 22.31 -6.29
C SER A 354 -18.53 21.10 -6.76
N GLY A 355 -17.82 20.07 -7.19
CA GLY A 355 -18.35 18.80 -7.68
C GLY A 355 -17.40 17.64 -7.43
N SER A 356 -17.95 16.45 -7.21
CA SER A 356 -17.17 15.22 -7.02
C SER A 356 -17.85 14.01 -7.64
N LYS A 357 -17.04 13.01 -8.03
CA LYS A 357 -17.50 11.75 -8.58
C LYS A 357 -16.54 10.63 -8.22
N GLY A 358 -17.10 9.48 -7.88
CA GLY A 358 -16.36 8.28 -7.48
C GLY A 358 -16.91 7.02 -8.13
N LYS A 359 -16.03 6.08 -8.41
CA LYS A 359 -16.39 4.70 -8.77
C LYS A 359 -15.41 3.73 -8.12
N THR A 360 -15.95 2.70 -7.49
CA THR A 360 -15.19 1.59 -6.91
C THR A 360 -15.74 0.29 -7.46
N LYS A 361 -14.87 -0.63 -7.87
CA LYS A 361 -15.20 -1.98 -8.28
C LYS A 361 -14.27 -2.97 -7.58
N GLY A 362 -14.85 -3.90 -6.84
CA GLY A 362 -14.18 -5.07 -6.27
C GLY A 362 -14.77 -6.34 -6.86
N ASN A 363 -13.93 -7.30 -7.21
CA ASN A 363 -14.31 -8.64 -7.66
C ASN A 363 -13.37 -9.65 -6.99
N GLY A 364 -13.90 -10.48 -6.09
CA GLY A 364 -13.20 -11.59 -5.46
C GLY A 364 -13.82 -12.92 -5.83
N SER A 365 -13.03 -13.98 -5.81
CA SER A 365 -13.51 -15.34 -5.90
C SER A 365 -12.64 -16.25 -5.04
N THR A 366 -13.28 -17.10 -4.27
CA THR A 366 -12.63 -18.17 -3.50
C THR A 366 -13.23 -19.52 -3.88
N TRP A 367 -12.60 -20.61 -3.45
CA TRP A 367 -13.05 -21.97 -3.78
C TRP A 367 -13.43 -22.74 -2.51
N THR A 368 -14.50 -23.52 -2.62
CA THR A 368 -14.87 -24.53 -1.62
C THR A 368 -14.45 -25.88 -2.18
N GLU A 369 -13.37 -26.45 -1.65
CA GLU A 369 -12.78 -27.66 -2.21
C GLU A 369 -13.66 -28.90 -1.99
N THR A 370 -13.59 -29.83 -2.94
CA THR A 370 -14.18 -31.16 -2.76
C THR A 370 -13.26 -32.02 -1.92
N GLN A 371 -13.82 -32.70 -0.92
CA GLN A 371 -13.06 -33.48 0.04
C GLN A 371 -13.56 -34.93 0.02
N VAL A 372 -12.67 -35.87 -0.23
CA VAL A 372 -12.95 -37.32 -0.12
C VAL A 372 -11.99 -37.90 0.91
N GLN A 373 -12.53 -38.28 2.07
CA GLN A 373 -11.73 -38.72 3.21
C GLN A 373 -12.18 -40.09 3.70
N GLY A 374 -11.26 -41.06 3.70
CA GLY A 374 -11.42 -42.35 4.35
C GLY A 374 -10.48 -42.46 5.54
N GLY A 375 -11.04 -42.73 6.72
CA GLY A 375 -10.30 -43.28 7.84
C GLY A 375 -10.33 -42.48 9.14
N ASN A 376 -10.20 -43.24 10.23
CA ASN A 376 -9.90 -42.82 11.61
C ASN A 376 -8.93 -43.81 12.31
N HIS A 377 -8.55 -44.91 11.66
CA HIS A 377 -7.72 -46.00 12.21
C HIS A 377 -6.62 -46.44 11.24
N THR A 378 -5.68 -47.24 11.73
CA THR A 378 -4.67 -47.92 10.91
C THR A 378 -5.32 -49.01 10.05
N GLY A 379 -5.49 -48.76 8.74
CA GLY A 379 -6.03 -49.74 7.78
C GLY A 379 -7.00 -49.21 6.71
N ASP A 380 -7.33 -47.91 6.75
CA ASP A 380 -8.42 -47.34 5.92
C ASP A 380 -7.95 -46.93 4.51
N THR A 381 -8.67 -47.40 3.47
CA THR A 381 -8.31 -47.19 2.06
C THR A 381 -9.34 -46.32 1.35
N VAL A 382 -8.87 -45.32 0.59
CA VAL A 382 -9.70 -44.63 -0.41
C VAL A 382 -9.39 -45.19 -1.80
N THR A 383 -10.42 -45.70 -2.47
CA THR A 383 -10.33 -46.28 -3.81
C THR A 383 -11.08 -45.44 -4.83
N LEU A 384 -10.40 -45.02 -5.88
CA LEU A 384 -10.97 -44.39 -7.08
C LEU A 384 -10.82 -45.33 -8.26
N GLU A 385 -11.92 -45.69 -8.92
CA GLU A 385 -11.90 -46.54 -10.12
C GLU A 385 -12.72 -45.87 -11.23
N SER A 386 -12.07 -45.36 -12.27
CA SER A 386 -12.72 -44.76 -13.44
C SER A 386 -12.51 -45.59 -14.70
N GLY A 387 -13.59 -45.83 -15.45
CA GLY A 387 -13.55 -46.43 -16.77
C GLY A 387 -12.69 -45.63 -17.75
N THR A 388 -12.80 -44.31 -17.71
CA THR A 388 -12.04 -43.35 -18.51
C THR A 388 -11.28 -42.38 -17.61
N ASP A 389 -11.58 -41.08 -17.61
CA ASP A 389 -10.82 -40.04 -16.94
C ASP A 389 -11.17 -39.87 -15.45
N THR A 390 -10.19 -39.45 -14.66
CA THR A 390 -10.37 -38.95 -13.29
C THR A 390 -9.83 -37.52 -13.19
N THR A 391 -10.65 -36.59 -12.69
CA THR A 391 -10.28 -35.18 -12.50
C THR A 391 -10.42 -34.76 -11.04
N LEU A 392 -9.36 -34.19 -10.46
CA LEU A 392 -9.32 -33.53 -9.15
C LEU A 392 -8.99 -32.05 -9.36
N LYS A 393 -10.00 -31.18 -9.39
CA LYS A 393 -9.83 -29.75 -9.66
C LYS A 393 -10.33 -28.91 -8.49
N GLY A 394 -9.41 -28.54 -7.61
CA GLY A 394 -9.74 -28.03 -6.28
C GLY A 394 -10.39 -29.14 -5.44
N ALA A 395 -9.63 -30.22 -5.28
CA ALA A 395 -10.10 -31.42 -4.60
C ALA A 395 -8.96 -32.17 -3.92
N GLN A 396 -9.24 -32.70 -2.74
CA GLN A 396 -8.32 -33.49 -1.93
C GLN A 396 -8.91 -34.88 -1.68
N VAL A 397 -8.09 -35.91 -1.90
CA VAL A 397 -8.43 -37.30 -1.68
C VAL A 397 -7.48 -37.85 -0.62
N THR A 398 -8.00 -38.12 0.56
CA THR A 398 -7.20 -38.40 1.75
C THR A 398 -7.56 -39.75 2.36
N GLY A 399 -6.56 -40.58 2.63
CA GLY A 399 -6.76 -41.84 3.37
C GLY A 399 -5.44 -42.45 3.82
N ASN A 400 -5.46 -43.44 4.73
CA ASN A 400 -4.23 -44.10 5.15
C ASN A 400 -3.52 -44.77 3.96
N GLN A 401 -4.29 -45.41 3.07
CA GLN A 401 -3.85 -45.78 1.74
C GLN A 401 -4.78 -45.18 0.68
N VAL A 402 -4.22 -44.74 -0.45
CA VAL A 402 -5.03 -44.32 -1.61
C VAL A 402 -4.71 -45.15 -2.83
N ILE A 403 -5.74 -45.78 -3.41
CA ILE A 403 -5.66 -46.57 -4.64
C ILE A 403 -6.45 -45.84 -5.73
N ALA A 404 -5.82 -45.54 -6.86
CA ALA A 404 -6.48 -44.92 -8.00
C ALA A 404 -6.23 -45.72 -9.28
N ASN A 405 -7.28 -46.33 -9.84
CA ASN A 405 -7.24 -47.06 -11.10
C ASN A 405 -8.02 -46.27 -12.16
N VAL A 406 -7.29 -45.60 -13.05
CA VAL A 406 -7.83 -44.66 -14.02
C VAL A 406 -7.71 -45.23 -15.43
N GLY A 407 -8.83 -45.26 -16.15
CA GLY A 407 -8.89 -45.76 -17.52
C GLY A 407 -9.04 -47.27 -17.59
N THR A 408 -9.83 -47.90 -16.70
CA THR A 408 -10.01 -49.37 -16.66
C THR A 408 -10.64 -49.93 -17.94
N SER A 409 -11.25 -49.09 -18.79
CA SER A 409 -11.71 -49.45 -20.13
C SER A 409 -10.59 -49.52 -21.20
N GLY A 410 -9.35 -49.22 -20.81
CA GLY A 410 -8.15 -49.29 -21.65
C GLY A 410 -7.54 -47.93 -22.00
N GLN A 411 -8.26 -46.82 -21.77
CA GLN A 411 -7.74 -45.44 -21.92
C GLN A 411 -8.35 -44.54 -20.85
N GLY A 412 -7.56 -43.60 -20.32
CA GLY A 412 -8.05 -42.60 -19.36
C GLY A 412 -6.92 -41.78 -18.76
N ASN A 413 -7.20 -40.53 -18.44
CA ASN A 413 -6.25 -39.55 -17.91
C ASN A 413 -6.58 -39.19 -16.47
N LEU A 414 -5.53 -38.96 -15.67
CA LEU A 414 -5.62 -38.38 -14.34
C LEU A 414 -5.19 -36.92 -14.39
N ASN A 415 -6.09 -35.98 -14.09
CA ASN A 415 -5.78 -34.56 -14.03
C ASN A 415 -5.97 -34.04 -12.60
N ILE A 416 -4.92 -33.51 -11.99
CA ILE A 416 -4.96 -32.89 -10.66
C ILE A 416 -4.52 -31.43 -10.79
N GLN A 417 -5.41 -30.50 -10.42
CA GLN A 417 -5.18 -29.07 -10.56
C GLN A 417 -5.66 -28.31 -9.33
N SER A 418 -4.76 -27.53 -8.73
CA SER A 418 -5.11 -26.56 -7.68
C SER A 418 -5.73 -25.30 -8.29
N LEU A 419 -6.59 -24.62 -7.52
CA LEU A 419 -7.26 -23.40 -7.92
C LEU A 419 -6.74 -22.20 -7.14
N GLN A 420 -6.71 -21.04 -7.79
CA GLN A 420 -6.30 -19.80 -7.15
C GLN A 420 -7.52 -19.02 -6.70
N ASP A 421 -7.51 -18.59 -5.46
CA ASP A 421 -8.37 -17.53 -4.97
C ASP A 421 -7.93 -16.21 -5.58
N THR A 422 -8.88 -15.36 -5.94
CA THR A 422 -8.62 -14.09 -6.62
C THR A 422 -9.28 -12.93 -5.89
N ASN A 423 -8.64 -11.76 -5.92
CA ASN A 423 -9.26 -10.51 -5.47
C ASN A 423 -8.74 -9.34 -6.31
N GLN A 424 -9.65 -8.62 -6.97
CA GLN A 424 -9.34 -7.45 -7.77
C GLN A 424 -10.08 -6.25 -7.23
N TYR A 425 -9.36 -5.16 -7.00
CA TYR A 425 -9.93 -3.90 -6.53
C TYR A 425 -9.52 -2.76 -7.45
N LYS A 426 -10.47 -1.93 -7.86
CA LYS A 426 -10.25 -0.76 -8.72
C LYS A 426 -11.08 0.41 -8.20
N ASP A 427 -10.41 1.47 -7.79
CA ASP A 427 -11.04 2.71 -7.35
C ASP A 427 -10.60 3.88 -8.21
N LYS A 428 -11.53 4.80 -8.48
CA LYS A 428 -11.26 6.10 -9.10
C LYS A 428 -12.15 7.17 -8.48
N GLN A 429 -11.53 8.12 -7.82
CA GLN A 429 -12.17 9.28 -7.20
C GLN A 429 -11.70 10.57 -7.87
N GLN A 430 -12.62 11.51 -8.11
CA GLN A 430 -12.34 12.81 -8.70
C GLN A 430 -13.14 13.89 -7.99
N SER A 431 -12.52 15.02 -7.68
CA SER A 431 -13.22 16.21 -7.21
C SER A 431 -12.64 17.49 -7.77
N ILE A 432 -13.49 18.49 -7.93
CA ILE A 432 -13.16 19.82 -8.41
C ILE A 432 -13.95 20.85 -7.60
N GLY A 433 -13.32 21.97 -7.25
CA GLY A 433 -13.97 23.06 -6.56
C GLY A 433 -13.29 24.39 -6.87
N GLY A 434 -13.99 25.49 -6.66
CA GLY A 434 -13.42 26.81 -6.79
C GLY A 434 -14.33 27.89 -6.21
N SER A 435 -13.74 29.04 -5.90
CA SER A 435 -14.47 30.21 -5.44
C SER A 435 -13.91 31.49 -6.05
N VAL A 436 -14.71 32.54 -6.10
CA VAL A 436 -14.30 33.89 -6.52
C VAL A 436 -14.80 34.86 -5.46
N SER A 437 -13.94 35.77 -5.01
CA SER A 437 -14.26 36.77 -4.00
C SER A 437 -13.92 38.17 -4.50
N VAL A 438 -14.84 39.13 -4.37
CA VAL A 438 -14.72 40.52 -4.88
C VAL A 438 -15.13 41.52 -3.80
N GLY A 439 -14.28 42.50 -3.51
CA GLY A 439 -14.48 43.50 -2.46
C GLY A 439 -13.67 44.78 -2.69
N TYR A 440 -13.84 45.79 -1.82
CA TYR A 440 -13.15 47.09 -1.96
C TYR A 440 -11.62 46.93 -1.99
N GLY A 441 -11.03 47.00 -3.19
CA GLY A 441 -9.58 46.87 -3.41
C GLY A 441 -9.01 45.45 -3.39
N LYS A 442 -9.83 44.39 -3.23
CA LYS A 442 -9.38 42.99 -3.19
C LYS A 442 -10.24 42.10 -4.11
N MET A 443 -9.60 41.47 -5.10
CA MET A 443 -10.16 40.41 -5.93
C MET A 443 -9.34 39.15 -5.76
N GLY A 444 -9.99 38.03 -5.46
CA GLY A 444 -9.33 36.74 -5.23
C GLY A 444 -10.13 35.57 -5.78
N GLY A 445 -9.46 34.45 -6.02
CA GLY A 445 -10.11 33.24 -6.52
C GLY A 445 -9.40 31.99 -6.02
N SER A 446 -10.17 30.96 -5.68
CA SER A 446 -9.65 29.64 -5.36
C SER A 446 -10.03 28.60 -6.41
N PHE A 447 -9.16 27.62 -6.63
CA PHE A 447 -9.36 26.46 -7.47
C PHE A 447 -8.76 25.25 -6.78
N ASN A 448 -9.54 24.20 -6.58
CA ASN A 448 -9.18 22.95 -5.93
C ASN A 448 -9.47 21.79 -6.88
N TYR A 449 -8.49 20.91 -7.09
CA TYR A 449 -8.59 19.70 -7.89
C TYR A 449 -8.09 18.52 -7.07
N SER A 450 -8.76 17.36 -7.14
CA SER A 450 -8.22 16.09 -6.65
C SER A 450 -8.63 14.91 -7.51
N ASP A 451 -7.71 13.96 -7.66
CA ASP A 451 -7.84 12.70 -8.39
C ASP A 451 -7.19 11.60 -7.51
N SER A 452 -7.82 10.44 -7.39
CA SER A 452 -7.22 9.28 -6.76
C SER A 452 -7.59 8.05 -7.56
N LYS A 453 -6.62 7.17 -7.78
CA LYS A 453 -6.74 5.93 -8.53
C LYS A 453 -6.04 4.83 -7.74
N THR A 454 -6.75 3.75 -7.46
CA THR A 454 -6.16 2.57 -6.82
C THR A 454 -6.50 1.33 -7.63
N LYS A 455 -5.52 0.46 -7.82
CA LYS A 455 -5.68 -0.86 -8.43
C LYS A 455 -4.98 -1.89 -7.56
N SER A 456 -5.61 -3.03 -7.34
CA SER A 456 -4.99 -4.18 -6.70
C SER A 456 -5.46 -5.46 -7.39
N ASN A 457 -4.53 -6.40 -7.56
CA ASN A 457 -4.78 -7.74 -8.07
C ASN A 457 -4.12 -8.75 -7.11
N TYR A 458 -4.86 -9.79 -6.75
CA TYR A 458 -4.39 -10.89 -5.92
C TYR A 458 -4.84 -12.20 -6.56
N GLN A 459 -3.92 -13.16 -6.61
CA GLN A 459 -4.13 -14.53 -7.06
C GLN A 459 -3.22 -15.47 -6.27
N SER A 460 -3.77 -16.39 -5.47
CA SER A 460 -2.97 -17.38 -4.74
C SER A 460 -3.71 -18.70 -4.59
N VAL A 461 -2.99 -19.82 -4.70
CA VAL A 461 -3.50 -21.11 -4.23
C VAL A 461 -3.51 -21.07 -2.70
N ASN A 462 -4.67 -21.30 -2.11
CA ASN A 462 -4.86 -21.38 -0.65
C ASN A 462 -5.00 -22.84 -0.19
N GLU A 463 -5.62 -23.67 -1.01
CA GLU A 463 -5.76 -25.11 -0.78
C GLU A 463 -5.21 -25.87 -1.99
N GLN A 464 -4.36 -26.85 -1.72
CA GLN A 464 -3.67 -27.60 -2.78
C GLN A 464 -4.46 -28.86 -3.12
N SER A 465 -4.78 -29.06 -4.39
CA SER A 465 -5.36 -30.31 -4.86
C SER A 465 -4.35 -31.44 -4.80
N GLY A 466 -4.81 -32.62 -4.39
CA GLY A 466 -3.92 -33.77 -4.34
C GLY A 466 -4.53 -35.07 -3.87
N ILE A 467 -3.74 -36.12 -4.04
CA ILE A 467 -3.91 -37.43 -3.40
C ILE A 467 -2.98 -37.44 -2.19
N LEU A 468 -3.54 -37.58 -0.99
CA LEU A 468 -2.85 -37.43 0.28
C LEU A 468 -2.95 -38.75 1.07
N ALA A 469 -1.93 -39.59 0.97
CA ALA A 469 -1.87 -40.87 1.64
C ALA A 469 -1.21 -40.79 3.03
N GLY A 470 -1.61 -41.69 3.92
CA GLY A 470 -0.92 -41.97 5.19
C GLY A 470 0.23 -42.97 5.00
N ASP A 471 0.46 -43.77 6.05
CA ASP A 471 1.54 -44.75 6.11
C ASP A 471 1.33 -45.95 5.16
N GLY A 472 0.09 -46.16 4.71
CA GLY A 472 -0.24 -47.15 3.68
C GLY A 472 0.16 -46.75 2.25
N GLY A 473 0.65 -45.53 2.05
CA GLY A 473 1.13 -45.01 0.77
C GLY A 473 0.06 -44.89 -0.31
N PHE A 474 0.48 -44.54 -1.52
CA PHE A 474 -0.41 -44.48 -2.69
C PHE A 474 -0.07 -45.52 -3.76
N GLN A 475 -1.09 -46.01 -4.45
CA GLN A 475 -0.98 -46.86 -5.62
C GLN A 475 -1.84 -46.28 -6.75
N VAL A 476 -1.20 -45.65 -7.74
CA VAL A 476 -1.88 -44.94 -8.81
C VAL A 476 -1.55 -45.59 -10.16
N ASN A 477 -2.54 -46.14 -10.84
CA ASN A 477 -2.43 -46.76 -12.15
C ASN A 477 -3.27 -45.97 -13.17
N VAL A 478 -2.64 -45.45 -14.22
CA VAL A 478 -3.29 -44.60 -15.23
C VAL A 478 -3.02 -45.15 -16.62
N ASN A 479 -4.07 -45.57 -17.33
CA ASN A 479 -3.99 -46.06 -18.72
C ASN A 479 -3.87 -44.93 -19.77
N GLY A 480 -3.26 -43.81 -19.39
CA GLY A 480 -3.14 -42.60 -20.21
C GLY A 480 -2.21 -41.60 -19.57
N LYS A 481 -2.57 -40.30 -19.59
CA LYS A 481 -1.73 -39.22 -19.07
C LYS A 481 -2.04 -38.89 -17.62
N THR A 482 -1.00 -38.64 -16.82
CA THR A 482 -1.10 -37.95 -15.52
C THR A 482 -0.65 -36.50 -15.69
N ASP A 483 -1.49 -35.52 -15.33
CA ASP A 483 -1.20 -34.08 -15.41
C ASP A 483 -1.34 -33.42 -14.02
N LEU A 484 -0.27 -32.81 -13.51
CA LEU A 484 -0.23 -32.12 -12.23
C LEU A 484 -0.03 -30.60 -12.44
N LYS A 485 -0.93 -29.79 -11.88
CA LYS A 485 -0.89 -28.32 -11.96
C LYS A 485 -1.01 -27.68 -10.59
N GLY A 486 0.11 -27.20 -10.06
CA GLY A 486 0.28 -26.79 -8.67
C GLY A 486 -0.24 -27.85 -7.68
N ALA A 487 -0.11 -29.14 -8.00
CA ALA A 487 -0.81 -30.24 -7.35
C ALA A 487 0.12 -31.39 -6.97
N VAL A 488 -0.31 -32.22 -6.02
CA VAL A 488 0.56 -33.22 -5.36
C VAL A 488 -0.06 -34.61 -5.31
N ILE A 489 0.79 -35.64 -5.39
CA ILE A 489 0.47 -37.02 -4.99
C ILE A 489 1.47 -37.35 -3.89
N ALA A 490 1.06 -37.24 -2.63
CA ALA A 490 1.95 -37.30 -1.49
C ALA A 490 1.52 -38.39 -0.50
N SER A 491 2.47 -38.88 0.28
CA SER A 491 2.27 -39.79 1.40
C SER A 491 3.01 -39.27 2.63
N THR A 492 2.85 -39.93 3.78
CA THR A 492 3.73 -39.72 4.93
C THR A 492 5.16 -40.18 4.64
N GLU A 493 6.10 -39.69 5.45
CA GLU A 493 7.51 -40.09 5.39
C GLU A 493 7.71 -41.59 5.65
N GLN A 494 6.90 -42.19 6.53
CA GLN A 494 6.92 -43.63 6.80
C GLN A 494 6.62 -44.45 5.53
N ALA A 495 5.60 -44.07 4.76
CA ALA A 495 5.27 -44.73 3.50
C ALA A 495 6.39 -44.63 2.44
N ILE A 496 7.12 -43.50 2.43
CA ILE A 496 8.28 -43.29 1.55
C ILE A 496 9.40 -44.27 1.94
N GLN A 497 9.72 -44.36 3.23
CA GLN A 497 10.76 -45.25 3.76
C GLN A 497 10.42 -46.73 3.54
N ASP A 498 9.15 -47.08 3.72
CA ASP A 498 8.64 -48.45 3.56
C ASP A 498 8.36 -48.82 2.09
N ASN A 499 8.64 -47.92 1.14
CA ASN A 499 8.42 -48.12 -0.31
C ASN A 499 6.97 -48.50 -0.67
N GLN A 500 5.98 -47.88 -0.01
CA GLN A 500 4.55 -48.15 -0.26
C GLN A 500 3.98 -47.38 -1.46
N ASN A 501 4.75 -46.44 -2.01
CA ASN A 501 4.30 -45.53 -3.05
C ASN A 501 4.60 -46.04 -4.47
N SER A 502 3.58 -46.03 -5.33
CA SER A 502 3.73 -46.34 -6.75
C SER A 502 2.81 -45.51 -7.65
N LEU A 503 3.35 -45.04 -8.78
CA LEU A 503 2.62 -44.44 -9.89
C LEU A 503 3.04 -45.13 -11.19
N THR A 504 2.08 -45.69 -11.92
CA THR A 504 2.25 -46.17 -13.30
C THR A 504 1.36 -45.36 -14.24
N THR A 505 1.95 -44.78 -15.29
CA THR A 505 1.23 -43.94 -16.26
C THR A 505 1.81 -44.08 -17.67
N GLN A 506 1.08 -43.75 -18.74
CA GLN A 506 1.67 -43.70 -20.09
C GLN A 506 2.55 -42.47 -20.26
N THR A 507 2.08 -41.31 -19.77
CA THR A 507 2.82 -40.04 -19.84
C THR A 507 2.56 -39.18 -18.60
N LEU A 508 3.54 -38.39 -18.18
CA LEU A 508 3.47 -37.51 -17.00
C LEU A 508 3.83 -36.07 -17.40
N THR A 509 2.98 -35.11 -17.03
CA THR A 509 3.32 -33.68 -17.08
C THR A 509 3.11 -33.02 -15.73
N VAL A 510 4.03 -32.13 -15.36
CA VAL A 510 4.04 -31.45 -14.07
C VAL A 510 4.29 -29.97 -14.34
N SER A 511 3.47 -29.10 -13.74
CA SER A 511 3.66 -27.65 -13.81
C SER A 511 3.27 -26.97 -12.51
N ASN A 512 3.99 -25.92 -12.15
CA ASN A 512 3.75 -25.15 -10.94
C ASN A 512 2.75 -24.01 -11.22
N ILE A 513 2.11 -23.49 -10.18
CA ILE A 513 1.25 -22.30 -10.27
C ILE A 513 1.97 -21.09 -9.66
N LYS A 514 1.97 -19.96 -10.36
CA LYS A 514 2.55 -18.70 -9.84
C LYS A 514 1.49 -17.93 -9.09
N ASN A 515 1.77 -17.59 -7.84
CA ASN A 515 0.93 -16.70 -7.04
C ASN A 515 1.46 -15.28 -7.13
N SER A 516 0.56 -14.31 -7.10
CA SER A 516 0.89 -12.90 -7.22
C SER A 516 -0.05 -12.04 -6.39
N ALA A 517 0.51 -11.08 -5.68
CA ALA A 517 -0.23 -9.99 -5.06
C ALA A 517 0.43 -8.68 -5.46
N GLU A 518 -0.32 -7.77 -6.08
CA GLU A 518 0.19 -6.47 -6.51
C GLU A 518 -0.85 -5.37 -6.24
N TYR A 519 -0.36 -4.18 -5.93
CA TYR A 519 -1.20 -2.98 -5.94
C TYR A 519 -0.43 -1.74 -6.34
N GLU A 520 -1.18 -0.79 -6.90
CA GLU A 520 -0.72 0.54 -7.24
C GLU A 520 -1.79 1.54 -6.84
N ALA A 521 -1.43 2.48 -5.99
CA ALA A 521 -2.26 3.60 -5.59
C ALA A 521 -1.56 4.90 -5.93
N ASN A 522 -2.31 5.81 -6.54
CA ASN A 522 -1.86 7.12 -6.93
C ASN A 522 -2.93 8.13 -6.52
N ALA A 523 -2.53 9.21 -5.87
CA ALA A 523 -3.39 10.38 -5.70
C ALA A 523 -2.69 11.63 -6.20
N MET A 524 -3.50 12.56 -6.69
CA MET A 524 -3.08 13.88 -7.08
C MET A 524 -4.08 14.90 -6.55
N SER A 525 -3.62 16.04 -6.08
CA SER A 525 -4.45 17.16 -5.68
C SER A 525 -3.73 18.47 -5.97
N MET A 526 -4.45 19.55 -6.21
CA MET A 526 -3.86 20.88 -6.37
C MET A 526 -4.84 21.95 -5.92
N SER A 527 -4.36 22.91 -5.11
CA SER A 527 -5.13 24.04 -4.63
C SER A 527 -4.42 25.36 -4.99
N VAL A 528 -5.15 26.27 -5.61
CA VAL A 528 -4.74 27.64 -5.94
C VAL A 528 -5.69 28.55 -5.16
N GLY A 529 -5.18 29.55 -4.44
CA GLY A 529 -5.98 30.54 -3.72
C GLY A 529 -5.29 31.90 -3.83
N GLY A 530 -5.77 32.76 -4.72
CA GLY A 530 -5.13 34.05 -5.02
C GLY A 530 -5.68 35.20 -4.18
N GLY A 531 -4.78 35.92 -3.51
CA GLY A 531 -4.84 37.37 -3.32
C GLY A 531 -3.70 38.02 -4.12
N THR A 532 -3.94 39.14 -4.78
CA THR A 532 -2.94 39.81 -5.62
C THR A 532 -2.07 40.76 -4.80
N GLN A 533 -0.75 40.53 -4.76
CA GLN A 533 0.22 41.60 -4.51
C GLN A 533 1.20 41.65 -5.69
N SER A 534 1.22 42.78 -6.41
CA SER A 534 2.14 43.06 -7.52
C SER A 534 1.99 42.22 -8.80
N GLY A 535 0.77 41.78 -9.15
CA GLY A 535 0.47 41.21 -10.48
C GLY A 535 0.97 39.78 -10.73
N ARG A 536 1.40 39.06 -9.69
CA ARG A 536 1.75 37.63 -9.75
C ARG A 536 0.84 36.84 -8.79
N PRO A 537 0.24 35.72 -9.21
CA PRO A 537 -0.57 34.88 -8.34
C PRO A 537 0.29 34.24 -7.24
N THR A 538 -0.10 34.38 -5.97
CA THR A 538 0.48 33.60 -4.87
C THR A 538 -0.12 32.18 -4.93
N LEU A 539 0.73 31.15 -4.93
CA LEU A 539 0.29 29.74 -4.97
C LEU A 539 0.09 29.22 -3.54
N SER A 540 -0.97 28.44 -3.31
CA SER A 540 -1.19 27.73 -2.04
C SER A 540 -1.80 26.34 -2.27
N GLY A 541 -0.97 25.40 -2.76
CA GLY A 541 -1.07 23.95 -2.57
C GLY A 541 -0.93 23.02 -3.80
N ALA A 542 -0.27 21.87 -3.59
CA ALA A 542 -0.29 20.68 -4.47
C ALA A 542 0.02 19.41 -3.69
N GLY A 543 -0.47 18.26 -4.18
CA GLY A 543 -0.19 16.97 -3.58
C GLY A 543 -0.11 15.85 -4.60
N VAL A 544 0.93 15.04 -4.46
CA VAL A 544 1.15 13.77 -5.13
C VAL A 544 1.36 12.72 -4.05
N GLY A 545 0.66 11.61 -4.12
CA GLY A 545 0.87 10.46 -3.25
C GLY A 545 0.94 9.22 -4.11
N SER A 546 1.90 8.36 -3.84
CA SER A 546 2.03 7.07 -4.53
C SER A 546 2.40 5.99 -3.52
N ASP A 547 1.76 4.84 -3.65
CA ASP A 547 2.07 3.67 -2.86
C ASP A 547 1.86 2.44 -3.73
N SER A 548 2.76 1.46 -3.60
CA SER A 548 2.73 0.25 -4.41
C SER A 548 3.43 -0.89 -3.68
N GLY A 549 2.90 -2.09 -3.84
CA GLY A 549 3.49 -3.31 -3.31
C GLY A 549 3.39 -4.44 -4.32
N LYS A 550 4.34 -5.36 -4.26
CA LYS A 550 4.32 -6.61 -5.01
C LYS A 550 4.85 -7.74 -4.14
N ASP A 551 4.21 -8.90 -4.25
CA ASP A 551 4.65 -10.15 -3.67
C ASP A 551 4.31 -11.30 -4.61
N SER A 552 5.11 -12.37 -4.57
CA SER A 552 4.94 -13.51 -5.46
C SER A 552 5.55 -14.76 -4.87
N SER A 553 4.89 -15.88 -5.10
CA SER A 553 5.39 -17.21 -4.74
C SER A 553 5.02 -18.22 -5.83
N VAL A 554 5.40 -19.49 -5.61
CA VAL A 554 5.11 -20.58 -6.54
C VAL A 554 4.55 -21.75 -5.75
N THR A 555 3.31 -22.13 -6.06
CA THR A 555 2.75 -23.41 -5.62
C THR A 555 3.37 -24.53 -6.42
N VAL A 556 4.06 -25.42 -5.73
CA VAL A 556 4.89 -26.46 -6.34
C VAL A 556 4.07 -27.72 -6.56
N SER A 557 4.19 -28.33 -7.73
CA SER A 557 3.70 -29.68 -7.99
C SER A 557 4.77 -30.72 -7.66
N GLY A 558 4.36 -31.89 -7.19
CA GLY A 558 5.30 -32.95 -6.83
C GLY A 558 4.61 -34.30 -6.59
N ILE A 559 5.43 -35.35 -6.49
CA ILE A 559 4.98 -36.70 -6.14
C ILE A 559 5.95 -37.22 -5.09
N SER A 560 5.48 -37.64 -3.91
CA SER A 560 6.39 -38.09 -2.86
C SER A 560 7.21 -39.32 -3.29
N GLY A 561 8.36 -39.52 -2.65
CA GLY A 561 9.30 -40.58 -3.01
C GLY A 561 8.64 -41.97 -3.15
N GLY A 562 8.94 -42.66 -4.25
CA GLY A 562 8.31 -43.94 -4.59
C GLY A 562 8.67 -44.42 -6.00
N THR A 563 8.03 -45.50 -6.44
CA THR A 563 8.22 -46.03 -7.80
C THR A 563 7.36 -45.27 -8.80
N VAL A 564 7.98 -44.49 -9.70
CA VAL A 564 7.28 -43.83 -10.81
C VAL A 564 7.68 -44.47 -12.14
N SER A 565 6.72 -45.09 -12.82
CA SER A 565 6.89 -45.80 -14.09
C SER A 565 6.10 -45.11 -15.21
N ILE A 566 6.82 -44.60 -16.21
CA ILE A 566 6.26 -44.05 -17.44
C ILE A 566 6.41 -45.11 -18.54
N THR A 567 5.28 -45.62 -19.04
CA THR A 567 5.26 -46.81 -19.91
C THR A 567 5.39 -46.50 -21.39
N ASP A 568 5.09 -45.27 -21.84
CA ASP A 568 5.19 -44.87 -23.25
C ASP A 568 6.21 -43.74 -23.45
N ASN A 569 7.48 -44.12 -23.58
CA ASN A 569 8.59 -43.18 -23.76
C ASN A 569 8.46 -42.31 -25.03
N GLY A 570 7.92 -42.89 -26.11
CA GLY A 570 7.74 -42.18 -27.38
C GLY A 570 6.70 -41.07 -27.25
N LYS A 571 5.55 -41.36 -26.64
CA LYS A 571 4.54 -40.34 -26.34
C LYS A 571 5.03 -39.34 -25.29
N GLN A 572 5.79 -39.77 -24.28
CA GLN A 572 6.33 -38.88 -23.26
C GLN A 572 7.21 -37.79 -23.88
N GLN A 573 8.11 -38.17 -24.79
CA GLN A 573 8.97 -37.23 -25.51
C GLN A 573 8.17 -36.29 -26.41
N ALA A 574 7.10 -36.77 -27.04
CA ALA A 574 6.22 -35.94 -27.88
C ALA A 574 5.44 -34.89 -27.07
N VAL A 575 5.02 -35.21 -25.84
CA VAL A 575 4.18 -34.33 -25.00
C VAL A 575 5.01 -33.36 -24.17
N SER A 576 6.15 -33.80 -23.62
CA SER A 576 6.96 -33.01 -22.67
C SER A 576 8.28 -32.50 -23.25
N GLY A 577 8.73 -33.04 -24.38
CA GLY A 577 10.08 -32.83 -24.91
C GLY A 577 11.19 -33.61 -24.17
N GLN A 578 10.84 -34.39 -23.14
CA GLN A 578 11.77 -35.17 -22.33
C GLN A 578 11.42 -36.66 -22.40
N ASP A 579 12.42 -37.54 -22.28
CA ASP A 579 12.17 -38.96 -22.13
C ASP A 579 11.65 -39.31 -20.71
N ALA A 580 11.21 -40.54 -20.53
CA ALA A 580 10.68 -41.05 -19.27
C ALA A 580 11.69 -40.93 -18.12
N THR A 581 12.96 -41.28 -18.37
CA THR A 581 14.01 -41.26 -17.33
C THR A 581 14.29 -39.84 -16.86
N THR A 582 14.38 -38.89 -17.80
CA THR A 582 14.60 -37.47 -17.52
C THR A 582 13.40 -36.85 -16.80
N THR A 583 12.18 -37.21 -17.22
CA THR A 583 10.95 -36.73 -16.58
C THR A 583 10.88 -37.15 -15.11
N VAL A 584 11.19 -38.42 -14.80
CA VAL A 584 11.24 -38.93 -13.42
C VAL A 584 12.40 -38.30 -12.63
N ALA A 585 13.56 -38.10 -13.25
CA ALA A 585 14.71 -37.47 -12.57
C ALA A 585 14.48 -35.99 -12.22
N LEU A 586 13.67 -35.26 -12.99
CA LEU A 586 13.33 -33.85 -12.75
C LEU A 586 12.05 -33.66 -11.92
N LEU A 587 11.36 -34.76 -11.60
CA LEU A 587 10.16 -34.73 -10.78
C LEU A 587 10.51 -34.26 -9.37
N ASN A 588 9.78 -33.27 -8.86
CA ASN A 588 9.91 -32.89 -7.46
C ASN A 588 9.40 -34.03 -6.58
N SER A 589 10.34 -34.75 -5.98
CA SER A 589 10.07 -35.83 -5.02
C SER A 589 10.13 -35.38 -3.56
N ASP A 590 10.52 -34.12 -3.34
CA ASP A 590 10.60 -33.48 -2.03
C ASP A 590 9.24 -32.91 -1.62
N VAL A 591 8.26 -33.78 -1.48
CA VAL A 591 6.92 -33.49 -0.97
C VAL A 591 6.46 -34.65 -0.10
N HIS A 592 5.87 -34.37 1.05
CA HIS A 592 5.27 -35.40 1.92
C HIS A 592 4.13 -34.81 2.74
N VAL A 593 3.31 -35.69 3.33
CA VAL A 593 2.27 -35.33 4.29
C VAL A 593 2.86 -35.37 5.70
N ASN A 594 2.80 -34.26 6.43
CA ASN A 594 3.29 -34.18 7.80
C ASN A 594 2.27 -34.77 8.82
N GLU A 595 2.63 -34.77 10.10
CA GLU A 595 1.79 -35.26 11.20
C GLU A 595 0.44 -34.53 11.34
N ASN A 596 0.32 -33.30 10.82
CA ASN A 596 -0.91 -32.51 10.81
C ASN A 596 -1.79 -32.79 9.59
N GLY A 597 -1.35 -33.65 8.66
CA GLY A 597 -2.05 -33.90 7.40
C GLY A 597 -1.81 -32.82 6.33
N GLU A 598 -0.82 -31.95 6.51
CA GLU A 598 -0.47 -30.88 5.57
C GLU A 598 0.63 -31.36 4.60
N VAL A 599 0.61 -30.86 3.36
CA VAL A 599 1.65 -31.16 2.38
C VAL A 599 2.80 -30.17 2.49
N VAL A 600 3.99 -30.69 2.76
CA VAL A 600 5.21 -29.93 3.00
C VAL A 600 6.41 -30.51 2.25
N ASP A 601 7.46 -29.71 2.09
CA ASP A 601 8.79 -30.17 1.69
C ASP A 601 9.57 -30.75 2.89
N SER A 602 10.76 -31.31 2.65
CA SER A 602 11.66 -31.84 3.69
C SER A 602 12.11 -30.78 4.72
N ALA A 603 11.98 -29.49 4.40
CA ALA A 603 12.26 -28.40 5.33
C ALA A 603 11.04 -27.96 6.14
N GLY A 604 9.87 -28.59 5.92
CA GLY A 604 8.62 -28.30 6.60
C GLY A 604 7.85 -27.10 6.02
N ASN A 605 8.23 -26.59 4.84
CA ASN A 605 7.50 -25.51 4.18
C ASN A 605 6.30 -26.06 3.42
N ALA A 606 5.15 -25.41 3.54
CA ALA A 606 3.96 -25.78 2.78
C ALA A 606 4.18 -25.64 1.26
N THR A 607 3.92 -26.70 0.50
CA THR A 607 4.13 -26.73 -0.97
C THR A 607 3.15 -25.84 -1.73
N ALA A 608 2.03 -25.49 -1.11
CA ALA A 608 1.10 -24.46 -1.57
C ALA A 608 1.77 -23.08 -1.70
N ASN A 609 2.74 -22.77 -0.83
CA ASN A 609 3.45 -21.49 -0.74
C ASN A 609 2.51 -20.28 -0.81
N THR A 610 1.38 -20.34 -0.11
CA THR A 610 0.35 -19.30 -0.13
C THR A 610 0.91 -17.93 0.29
N ILE A 611 0.55 -16.88 -0.44
CA ILE A 611 0.85 -15.49 -0.06
C ILE A 611 -0.40 -14.80 0.45
N ALA A 612 -0.26 -13.92 1.44
CA ALA A 612 -1.37 -13.12 1.94
C ALA A 612 -1.67 -11.93 1.01
N PRO A 613 -2.92 -11.44 0.96
CA PRO A 613 -3.21 -10.16 0.31
C PRO A 613 -2.38 -9.03 0.94
N ILE A 614 -1.62 -8.31 0.12
CA ILE A 614 -0.76 -7.18 0.56
C ILE A 614 -1.49 -5.81 0.49
N PHE A 615 -2.70 -5.78 -0.04
CA PHE A 615 -3.49 -4.56 -0.24
C PHE A 615 -4.58 -4.40 0.82
N ASP A 616 -4.55 -3.27 1.52
CA ASP A 616 -5.58 -2.82 2.44
C ASP A 616 -6.03 -1.41 2.01
N ALA A 617 -7.27 -1.30 1.55
CA ALA A 617 -7.79 -0.05 0.99
C ALA A 617 -7.76 1.12 1.99
N GLU A 618 -7.93 0.86 3.30
CA GLU A 618 -7.94 1.91 4.32
C GLU A 618 -6.52 2.35 4.66
N LYS A 619 -5.59 1.40 4.83
CA LYS A 619 -4.17 1.71 5.08
C LYS A 619 -3.54 2.45 3.91
N VAL A 620 -3.76 1.97 2.69
CA VAL A 620 -3.23 2.61 1.48
C VAL A 620 -3.84 3.99 1.30
N ALA A 621 -5.15 4.17 1.54
CA ALA A 621 -5.76 5.51 1.51
C ALA A 621 -5.17 6.45 2.56
N LYS A 622 -4.89 5.98 3.79
CA LYS A 622 -4.26 6.77 4.85
C LYS A 622 -2.83 7.18 4.51
N GLU A 623 -2.01 6.25 4.01
CA GLU A 623 -0.64 6.50 3.54
C GLU A 623 -0.65 7.58 2.46
N ILE A 624 -1.41 7.37 1.38
CA ILE A 624 -1.55 8.31 0.27
C ILE A 624 -2.03 9.69 0.74
N GLN A 625 -3.02 9.73 1.63
CA GLN A 625 -3.55 10.99 2.16
C GLN A 625 -2.52 11.71 3.05
N ALA A 626 -1.73 10.98 3.82
CA ALA A 626 -0.64 11.56 4.62
C ALA A 626 0.42 12.19 3.71
N GLN A 627 0.82 11.50 2.63
CA GLN A 627 1.78 12.02 1.66
C GLN A 627 1.29 13.33 1.05
N VAL A 628 0.04 13.35 0.56
CA VAL A 628 -0.60 14.55 -0.01
C VAL A 628 -0.67 15.71 1.00
N GLN A 629 -1.04 15.45 2.26
CA GLN A 629 -1.11 16.48 3.29
C GLN A 629 0.25 17.09 3.61
N ILE A 630 1.29 16.26 3.69
CA ILE A 630 2.64 16.72 4.00
C ILE A 630 3.18 17.57 2.84
N THR A 631 3.03 17.14 1.58
CA THR A 631 3.48 17.92 0.42
C THR A 631 2.75 19.26 0.32
N GLN A 632 1.44 19.30 0.61
CA GLN A 632 0.66 20.53 0.61
C GLN A 632 1.13 21.50 1.69
N ALA A 633 1.31 21.01 2.92
CA ALA A 633 1.74 21.83 4.05
C ALA A 633 3.16 22.37 3.83
N PHE A 634 4.08 21.54 3.31
CA PHE A 634 5.41 21.97 2.95
C PHE A 634 5.39 23.06 1.87
N GLY A 635 4.64 22.87 0.79
CA GLY A 635 4.54 23.85 -0.30
C GLY A 635 4.06 25.23 0.19
N GLN A 636 3.12 25.24 1.14
CA GLN A 636 2.64 26.48 1.76
C GLN A 636 3.72 27.14 2.64
N GLN A 637 4.33 26.38 3.56
CA GLN A 637 5.32 26.93 4.50
C GLN A 637 6.62 27.34 3.81
N ALA A 638 7.08 26.56 2.83
CA ALA A 638 8.25 26.87 2.03
C ALA A 638 8.02 28.12 1.16
N GLY A 639 6.86 28.24 0.51
CA GLY A 639 6.51 29.44 -0.26
C GLY A 639 6.55 30.71 0.61
N GLN A 640 5.99 30.65 1.82
CA GLN A 640 6.03 31.75 2.79
C GLN A 640 7.44 32.09 3.27
N ALA A 641 8.27 31.09 3.56
CA ALA A 641 9.65 31.31 3.99
C ALA A 641 10.49 31.98 2.88
N VAL A 642 10.33 31.53 1.63
CA VAL A 642 10.98 32.15 0.46
C VAL A 642 10.53 33.59 0.29
N GLU A 643 9.22 33.85 0.37
CA GLU A 643 8.67 35.20 0.27
C GLU A 643 9.22 36.12 1.36
N THR A 644 9.26 35.65 2.61
CA THR A 644 9.84 36.39 3.76
C THR A 644 11.31 36.71 3.53
N TYR A 645 12.13 35.71 3.19
CA TYR A 645 13.56 35.90 2.91
C TYR A 645 13.80 36.93 1.80
N VAL A 646 13.11 36.76 0.66
CA VAL A 646 13.24 37.65 -0.50
C VAL A 646 12.80 39.07 -0.17
N LYS A 647 11.71 39.23 0.59
CA LYS A 647 11.21 40.54 1.03
C LYS A 647 12.23 41.24 1.94
N THR A 648 12.78 40.52 2.93
CA THR A 648 13.79 41.06 3.85
C THR A 648 15.03 41.53 3.09
N GLN A 649 15.56 40.71 2.19
CA GLN A 649 16.73 41.05 1.38
C GLN A 649 16.48 42.22 0.43
N ARG A 650 15.33 42.25 -0.25
CA ARG A 650 14.97 43.39 -1.12
C ARG A 650 14.85 44.68 -0.32
N VAL A 651 14.25 44.67 0.86
CA VAL A 651 14.12 45.87 1.70
C VAL A 651 15.50 46.36 2.14
N ALA A 652 16.40 45.47 2.56
CA ALA A 652 17.77 45.82 2.92
C ALA A 652 18.54 46.46 1.75
N LEU A 653 18.50 45.82 0.56
CA LEU A 653 19.15 46.33 -0.65
C LEU A 653 18.53 47.64 -1.16
N GLN A 654 17.20 47.80 -1.05
CA GLN A 654 16.53 49.06 -1.40
C GLN A 654 16.93 50.21 -0.48
N ASN A 655 17.11 49.94 0.82
CA ASN A 655 17.61 50.93 1.77
C ASN A 655 19.06 51.31 1.47
N GLN A 656 19.92 50.35 1.13
CA GLN A 656 21.29 50.63 0.67
C GLN A 656 21.31 51.45 -0.62
N LEU A 657 20.43 51.14 -1.59
CA LEU A 657 20.32 51.87 -2.85
C LEU A 657 19.91 53.34 -2.64
N LYS A 658 19.01 53.60 -1.69
CA LYS A 658 18.56 54.97 -1.33
C LYS A 658 19.67 55.80 -0.69
N ASN A 659 20.58 55.17 0.05
CA ASN A 659 21.64 55.86 0.80
C ASN A 659 22.96 56.01 0.01
N THR A 660 23.04 55.43 -1.19
CA THR A 660 24.27 55.41 -2.01
C THR A 660 24.27 56.51 -3.07
N THR A 661 25.37 57.29 -3.16
CA THR A 661 25.48 58.45 -4.07
C THR A 661 26.29 58.19 -5.34
N THR A 662 27.13 57.16 -5.41
CA THR A 662 27.98 56.84 -6.57
C THR A 662 27.36 55.79 -7.51
N ASP A 663 27.55 55.95 -8.83
CA ASP A 663 26.93 55.07 -9.83
C ASP A 663 27.53 53.66 -9.89
N ALA A 664 28.80 53.50 -9.53
CA ALA A 664 29.46 52.20 -9.46
C ALA A 664 28.87 51.31 -8.34
N GLU A 665 28.56 51.88 -7.19
CA GLU A 665 27.94 51.15 -6.06
C GLU A 665 26.46 50.86 -6.31
N LYS A 666 25.72 51.81 -6.92
CA LYS A 666 24.34 51.55 -7.37
C LYS A 666 24.24 50.38 -8.35
N THR A 667 25.24 50.22 -9.21
CA THR A 667 25.30 49.11 -10.18
C THR A 667 25.52 47.77 -9.47
N LYS A 668 26.39 47.73 -8.45
CA LYS A 668 26.60 46.54 -7.59
C LYS A 668 25.34 46.15 -6.81
N ILE A 669 24.64 47.12 -6.22
CA ILE A 669 23.40 46.88 -5.47
C ILE A 669 22.27 46.36 -6.39
N LYS A 670 22.20 46.86 -7.64
CA LYS A 670 21.27 46.33 -8.64
C LYS A 670 21.59 44.88 -9.01
N ALA A 671 22.86 44.53 -9.21
CA ALA A 671 23.27 43.15 -9.47
C ALA A 671 22.88 42.20 -8.31
N GLN A 672 23.01 42.65 -7.05
CA GLN A 672 22.55 41.89 -5.87
C GLN A 672 21.03 41.71 -5.83
N MET A 673 20.25 42.71 -6.27
CA MET A 673 18.79 42.55 -6.39
C MET A 673 18.40 41.55 -7.50
N ASP A 674 19.15 41.52 -8.60
CA ASP A 674 18.97 40.53 -9.67
C ASP A 674 19.35 39.12 -9.18
N GLU A 675 20.36 39.00 -8.32
CA GLU A 675 20.75 37.76 -7.65
C GLU A 675 19.63 37.24 -6.73
N VAL A 676 19.05 38.10 -5.87
CA VAL A 676 17.91 37.74 -5.01
C VAL A 676 16.69 37.33 -5.83
N THR A 677 16.46 37.97 -6.98
CA THR A 677 15.38 37.60 -7.91
C THR A 677 15.64 36.24 -8.58
N THR A 678 16.91 35.93 -8.86
CA THR A 678 17.33 34.62 -9.39
C THR A 678 17.14 33.53 -8.33
N GLN A 679 17.55 33.79 -7.08
CA GLN A 679 17.32 32.91 -5.93
C GLN A 679 15.82 32.59 -5.75
N GLU A 680 14.94 33.60 -5.81
CA GLU A 680 13.48 33.42 -5.75
C GLU A 680 12.94 32.50 -6.85
N ARG A 681 13.39 32.67 -8.10
CA ARG A 681 12.96 31.81 -9.22
C ARG A 681 13.36 30.37 -8.99
N VAL A 682 14.60 30.15 -8.56
CA VAL A 682 15.13 28.80 -8.35
C VAL A 682 14.46 28.11 -7.15
N MET A 683 14.21 28.83 -6.05
CA MET A 683 13.45 28.30 -4.91
C MET A 683 12.02 27.90 -5.27
N ASN A 684 11.37 28.67 -6.14
CA ASN A 684 10.03 28.31 -6.63
C ASN A 684 10.06 27.06 -7.53
N VAL A 685 11.14 26.84 -8.30
CA VAL A 685 11.37 25.60 -9.06
C VAL A 685 11.61 24.42 -8.11
N LEU A 686 12.38 24.61 -7.04
CA LEU A 686 12.61 23.63 -5.97
C LEU A 686 11.32 23.19 -5.28
N ILE A 687 10.52 24.14 -4.80
CA ILE A 687 9.21 23.86 -4.21
C ILE A 687 8.35 23.12 -5.24
N GLY A 688 8.33 23.58 -6.49
CA GLY A 688 7.61 22.92 -7.57
C GLY A 688 8.06 21.49 -7.89
N ALA A 689 9.34 21.17 -7.75
CA ALA A 689 9.88 19.82 -7.95
C ALA A 689 9.45 18.87 -6.82
N VAL A 690 9.44 19.36 -5.57
CA VAL A 690 9.10 18.57 -4.38
C VAL A 690 7.59 18.37 -4.26
N THR A 691 6.79 19.37 -4.62
CA THR A 691 5.32 19.33 -4.50
C THR A 691 4.62 18.92 -5.81
N GLY A 692 5.37 18.77 -6.91
CA GLY A 692 4.82 18.44 -8.24
C GLY A 692 4.20 19.61 -9.04
N MET A 693 4.47 20.88 -8.69
CA MET A 693 3.86 22.10 -9.27
C MET A 693 4.57 22.71 -10.51
N GLY A 694 5.36 21.94 -11.27
CA GLY A 694 6.06 22.47 -12.45
C GLY A 694 5.14 22.77 -13.65
N GLY A 695 4.63 24.01 -13.76
CA GLY A 695 3.87 24.50 -14.93
C GLY A 695 4.70 24.67 -16.21
N THR A 696 6.02 24.75 -16.07
CA THR A 696 6.97 24.44 -17.14
C THR A 696 7.46 23.03 -16.87
N ALA A 697 7.42 22.16 -17.87
CA ALA A 697 7.82 20.76 -17.75
C ALA A 697 9.07 20.63 -16.86
N LEU A 698 8.99 19.81 -15.81
CA LEU A 698 10.14 19.32 -15.06
C LEU A 698 11.00 18.51 -16.03
N THR A 699 11.77 19.23 -16.85
CA THR A 699 12.74 18.64 -17.75
C THR A 699 14.04 18.51 -16.97
N LYS A 700 14.83 17.48 -17.29
CA LYS A 700 16.19 17.32 -16.77
C LYS A 700 16.96 18.63 -16.91
N GLU A 701 16.78 19.31 -18.04
CA GLU A 701 17.41 20.58 -18.37
C GLU A 701 16.99 21.71 -17.41
N GLY A 702 15.71 21.79 -17.01
CA GLY A 702 15.25 22.79 -16.05
C GLY A 702 15.78 22.58 -14.63
N LEU A 703 15.82 21.32 -14.17
CA LEU A 703 16.41 20.96 -12.87
C LEU A 703 17.93 21.14 -12.87
N SER A 704 18.59 20.79 -13.97
CA SER A 704 20.04 20.90 -14.14
C SER A 704 20.51 22.36 -14.22
N VAL A 705 19.78 23.22 -14.94
CA VAL A 705 20.05 24.68 -14.95
C VAL A 705 19.86 25.29 -13.57
N ALA A 706 18.84 24.87 -12.82
CA ALA A 706 18.62 25.34 -11.46
C ALA A 706 19.71 24.83 -10.49
N ALA A 707 20.15 23.57 -10.67
CA ALA A 707 21.25 22.98 -9.91
C ALA A 707 22.56 23.76 -10.13
N ASP A 708 22.88 24.11 -11.38
CA ASP A 708 24.04 24.95 -11.71
C ASP A 708 23.99 26.30 -11.03
N GLN A 709 22.86 27.00 -11.13
CA GLN A 709 22.73 28.34 -10.59
C GLN A 709 22.91 28.33 -9.07
N LEU A 710 22.34 27.34 -8.38
CA LEU A 710 22.54 27.19 -6.94
C LEU A 710 23.96 26.80 -6.58
N ARG A 711 24.60 25.93 -7.39
CA ARG A 711 25.99 25.56 -7.20
C ARG A 711 26.89 26.78 -7.34
N GLN A 712 26.71 27.61 -8.36
CA GLN A 712 27.47 28.86 -8.53
C GLN A 712 27.29 29.80 -7.34
N LEU A 713 26.05 30.03 -6.90
CA LEU A 713 25.76 30.86 -5.74
C LEU A 713 26.41 30.33 -4.45
N MET A 714 26.36 29.01 -4.23
CA MET A 714 26.97 28.40 -3.04
C MET A 714 28.49 28.33 -3.12
N VAL A 715 29.09 28.18 -4.31
CA VAL A 715 30.53 28.31 -4.52
C VAL A 715 30.99 29.74 -4.21
N GLU A 716 30.29 30.76 -4.71
CA GLU A 716 30.59 32.16 -4.40
C GLU A 716 30.44 32.46 -2.90
N ASP A 717 29.37 31.96 -2.28
CA ASP A 717 29.17 32.11 -0.84
C ASP A 717 30.24 31.36 -0.03
N SER A 718 30.69 30.19 -0.49
CA SER A 718 31.78 29.41 0.13
C SER A 718 33.12 30.12 0.05
N LYS A 719 33.39 30.80 -1.07
CA LYS A 719 34.62 31.60 -1.30
C LYS A 719 34.72 32.86 -0.45
N LYS A 720 33.64 33.27 0.23
CA LYS A 720 33.69 34.38 1.21
C LYS A 720 34.60 34.06 2.40
N PHE A 721 34.81 32.78 2.70
CA PHE A 721 35.70 32.38 3.77
C PHE A 721 37.15 32.23 3.27
N PRO A 722 38.10 33.09 3.72
CA PRO A 722 39.49 33.06 3.26
C PRO A 722 40.29 31.86 3.78
N GLY A 723 39.80 31.16 4.80
CA GLY A 723 40.34 29.89 5.30
C GLY A 723 40.98 29.94 6.69
N VAL A 724 41.30 28.75 7.19
CA VAL A 724 42.17 28.54 8.36
C VAL A 724 43.50 27.99 7.89
N THR A 725 44.61 28.51 8.42
CA THR A 725 45.96 28.09 8.03
C THR A 725 46.89 27.88 9.21
N ASP A 726 47.74 26.85 9.14
CA ASP A 726 48.89 26.66 10.03
C ASP A 726 50.23 27.07 9.37
N GLY A 727 50.15 27.79 8.24
CA GLY A 727 51.29 28.17 7.41
C GLY A 727 51.71 27.12 6.37
N THR A 728 51.26 25.86 6.52
CA THR A 728 51.54 24.76 5.57
C THR A 728 50.26 24.27 4.90
N THR A 729 49.21 24.05 5.68
CA THR A 729 47.87 23.65 5.26
C THR A 729 46.98 24.88 5.24
N VAL A 730 46.13 25.01 4.22
CA VAL A 730 45.07 26.02 4.17
C VAL A 730 43.76 25.28 3.93
N LEU A 731 42.84 25.36 4.89
CA LEU A 731 41.48 24.84 4.78
C LEU A 731 40.51 26.01 4.50
N THR A 732 40.00 26.09 3.28
CA THR A 732 38.85 26.93 2.91
C THR A 732 37.61 26.05 2.75
N ASN A 733 36.45 26.63 2.40
CA ASN A 733 35.28 25.83 2.00
C ASN A 733 35.41 25.22 0.59
N THR A 734 36.54 25.39 -0.12
CA THR A 734 36.73 24.88 -1.49
C THR A 734 38.10 24.27 -1.77
N SER A 735 39.05 24.34 -0.84
CA SER A 735 40.49 23.99 -1.01
C SER A 735 40.82 22.52 -1.29
N GLY A 736 39.83 21.64 -1.37
CA GLY A 736 40.02 20.20 -1.50
C GLY A 736 40.06 19.79 -2.97
N GLU A 737 40.69 18.65 -3.26
CA GLU A 737 40.72 18.09 -4.61
C GLU A 737 39.35 17.52 -5.00
N SER A 738 38.84 17.93 -6.17
CA SER A 738 37.59 17.43 -6.75
C SER A 738 37.56 17.70 -8.26
N ASP A 739 36.85 16.86 -9.02
CA ASP A 739 36.46 17.21 -10.40
C ASP A 739 35.26 18.17 -10.41
N GLY A 740 34.58 18.30 -9.26
CA GLY A 740 33.37 19.07 -9.10
C GLY A 740 32.22 18.56 -9.99
N VAL A 741 31.32 19.46 -10.37
CA VAL A 741 30.22 19.17 -11.30
C VAL A 741 30.56 19.80 -12.64
N ARG A 742 30.57 18.99 -13.70
CA ARG A 742 30.95 19.40 -15.08
C ARG A 742 32.35 20.00 -15.19
N GLY A 743 33.28 19.60 -14.32
CA GLY A 743 34.68 20.02 -14.40
C GLY A 743 34.95 21.42 -13.88
N ASP A 744 34.08 21.98 -13.01
CA ASP A 744 34.35 23.26 -12.35
C ASP A 744 35.48 23.17 -11.30
N GLY A 745 35.87 21.95 -10.89
CA GLY A 745 37.01 21.71 -10.00
C GLY A 745 36.80 22.14 -8.55
N GLU A 746 35.57 22.52 -8.17
CA GLU A 746 35.28 23.06 -6.84
C GLU A 746 34.82 21.96 -5.87
N LYS A 747 35.47 21.83 -4.71
CA LYS A 747 35.12 20.89 -3.64
C LYS A 747 34.15 21.52 -2.62
N VAL A 748 32.88 21.61 -2.97
CA VAL A 748 31.82 22.19 -2.11
C VAL A 748 30.84 21.15 -1.55
N GLY A 749 31.02 19.87 -1.87
CA GLY A 749 30.27 18.79 -1.24
C GLY A 749 30.76 18.51 0.18
N GLY A 750 29.85 18.52 1.15
CA GLY A 750 30.17 18.30 2.56
C GLY A 750 29.69 19.44 3.46
N THR A 751 30.11 19.42 4.72
CA THR A 751 29.78 20.44 5.72
C THR A 751 30.78 21.59 5.69
N ARG A 752 30.30 22.83 5.68
CA ARG A 752 31.16 24.03 5.72
C ARG A 752 31.96 24.11 7.02
N VAL A 753 33.06 24.87 6.98
CA VAL A 753 33.92 25.08 8.13
C VAL A 753 33.13 25.66 9.31
N ASP A 754 33.26 25.00 10.45
CA ASP A 754 32.75 25.46 11.74
C ASP A 754 33.92 25.81 12.66
N LEU A 755 34.10 27.12 12.90
CA LEU A 755 35.18 27.63 13.73
C LEU A 755 35.04 27.25 15.21
N ASP A 756 33.85 26.90 15.70
CA ASP A 756 33.68 26.43 17.08
C ASP A 756 34.12 24.98 17.25
N LYS A 757 33.94 24.12 16.23
CA LYS A 757 34.54 22.77 16.22
C LYS A 757 36.03 22.82 15.91
N LEU A 758 36.47 23.69 14.99
CA LEU A 758 37.87 23.79 14.58
C LEU A 758 38.72 24.48 15.65
N CYS A 759 38.46 25.76 15.95
CA CYS A 759 39.24 26.55 16.90
C CYS A 759 38.81 26.34 18.36
N GLY A 760 37.60 25.80 18.58
CA GLY A 760 37.01 25.66 19.90
C GLY A 760 36.04 26.78 20.24
N PRO A 761 35.07 26.54 21.15
CA PRO A 761 34.09 27.55 21.55
C PRO A 761 34.74 28.79 22.17
N SER A 762 35.97 28.69 22.69
CA SER A 762 36.78 29.79 23.23
C SER A 762 38.04 30.10 22.41
N ASN A 763 38.09 29.64 21.15
CA ASN A 763 39.20 29.83 20.22
C ASN A 763 40.55 29.29 20.73
N GLU A 764 40.55 28.28 21.60
CA GLU A 764 41.76 27.77 22.24
C GLU A 764 42.79 27.11 21.30
N ARG A 765 42.36 26.62 20.13
CA ARG A 765 43.23 25.98 19.11
C ARG A 765 43.69 26.91 17.99
N CYS A 766 43.26 28.17 18.01
CA CYS A 766 43.63 29.17 17.01
C CYS A 766 44.25 30.39 17.71
N GLN A 767 45.07 31.14 16.99
CA GLN A 767 45.64 32.35 17.54
C GLN A 767 44.54 33.37 17.81
N LYS A 768 44.66 34.05 18.95
CA LYS A 768 43.71 35.04 19.43
C LYS A 768 44.26 36.44 19.20
N GLN A 769 43.39 37.36 18.81
CA GLN A 769 43.76 38.74 18.59
C GLN A 769 44.08 39.42 19.93
N LYS A 770 45.16 40.20 19.95
CA LYS A 770 45.61 40.96 21.12
C LYS A 770 45.70 42.43 20.81
N ASP A 771 45.49 43.26 21.83
CA ASP A 771 45.68 44.71 21.77
C ASP A 771 47.17 45.10 21.89
N GLU A 772 47.45 46.40 21.80
CA GLU A 772 48.80 46.96 21.93
C GLU A 772 49.48 46.66 23.27
N ASN A 773 48.71 46.29 24.30
CA ASN A 773 49.18 45.94 25.63
C ASN A 773 49.26 44.40 25.84
N ASN A 774 49.14 43.62 24.77
CA ASN A 774 49.18 42.16 24.77
C ASN A 774 48.00 41.49 25.51
N ASN A 775 46.88 42.21 25.73
CA ASN A 775 45.65 41.66 26.28
C ASN A 775 44.77 41.09 25.16
N LEU A 776 43.98 40.07 25.47
CA LEU A 776 43.05 39.47 24.51
C LEU A 776 41.89 40.42 24.19
N ILE A 777 41.63 40.63 22.90
CA ILE A 777 40.47 41.40 22.46
C ILE A 777 39.23 40.51 22.54
N LEU A 778 38.19 40.97 23.22
CA LEU A 778 36.90 40.28 23.32
C LEU A 778 35.89 40.88 22.34
N ASP A 779 34.97 40.06 21.84
CA ASP A 779 33.79 40.51 21.10
C ASP A 779 32.68 40.97 22.06
N VAL A 780 31.57 41.43 21.48
CA VAL A 780 30.38 41.93 22.22
C VAL A 780 29.73 40.89 23.14
N ASN A 781 30.09 39.62 22.99
CA ASN A 781 29.60 38.50 23.80
C ASN A 781 30.67 37.98 24.78
N GLY A 782 31.80 38.66 24.93
CA GLY A 782 32.89 38.28 25.83
C GLY A 782 33.78 37.14 25.31
N LYS A 783 33.70 36.79 24.02
CA LYS A 783 34.53 35.75 23.39
C LYS A 783 35.78 36.36 22.76
N THR A 784 36.94 35.72 22.94
CA THR A 784 38.21 36.22 22.39
C THR A 784 38.18 36.23 20.86
N GLN A 785 38.52 37.34 20.22
CA GLN A 785 38.53 37.44 18.76
C GLN A 785 39.68 36.62 18.15
N LEU A 786 39.48 36.09 16.94
CA LEU A 786 40.49 35.32 16.22
C LEU A 786 41.51 36.25 15.55
N ALA A 787 42.79 35.94 15.64
CA ALA A 787 43.82 36.64 14.90
C ALA A 787 43.76 36.24 13.41
N LEU A 788 43.83 37.23 12.53
CA LEU A 788 43.84 37.05 11.08
C LEU A 788 45.20 37.45 10.52
N ASN A 789 45.67 36.75 9.48
CA ASN A 789 46.87 37.15 8.75
C ASN A 789 46.59 38.25 7.72
N ASP A 790 47.63 38.63 6.97
CA ASP A 790 47.61 39.57 5.84
C ASP A 790 46.63 39.18 4.71
N LYS A 791 46.25 37.91 4.64
CA LYS A 791 45.25 37.36 3.71
C LYS A 791 43.87 37.17 4.36
N ASN A 792 43.65 37.75 5.55
CA ASN A 792 42.44 37.62 6.37
C ASN A 792 42.12 36.18 6.81
N GLN A 793 43.10 35.27 6.83
CA GLN A 793 42.91 33.87 7.21
C GLN A 793 43.09 33.69 8.72
N VAL A 794 42.26 32.83 9.30
CA VAL A 794 42.39 32.44 10.72
C VAL A 794 43.67 31.64 10.89
N GLN A 795 44.45 31.97 11.92
CA GLN A 795 45.72 31.30 12.19
C GLN A 795 45.52 30.12 13.16
N TRP A 796 45.76 28.90 12.70
CA TRP A 796 45.82 27.71 13.56
C TRP A 796 47.07 27.77 14.44
N ASP A 797 46.90 27.49 15.74
CA ASP A 797 48.01 27.47 16.68
C ASP A 797 48.41 26.03 16.97
N ALA A 798 49.40 25.53 16.20
CA ALA A 798 49.89 24.16 16.37
C ALA A 798 50.50 23.91 17.76
N GLY A 799 50.98 24.98 18.43
CA GLY A 799 51.55 24.89 19.77
C GLY A 799 50.48 24.65 20.83
N THR A 800 49.37 25.40 20.80
CA THR A 800 48.26 25.20 21.74
C THR A 800 47.38 24.01 21.38
N ALA A 801 47.21 23.72 20.08
CA ALA A 801 46.47 22.55 19.61
C ALA A 801 47.23 21.22 19.76
N GLY A 802 48.56 21.28 19.95
CA GLY A 802 49.43 20.12 20.08
C GLY A 802 49.64 19.32 18.79
N MET A 803 49.18 19.83 17.65
CA MET A 803 49.28 19.18 16.33
C MET A 803 49.04 20.18 15.18
N SER A 804 49.48 19.82 13.97
CA SER A 804 49.17 20.59 12.75
C SER A 804 47.69 20.51 12.39
N LEU A 805 47.21 21.46 11.58
CA LEU A 805 45.81 21.51 11.15
C LEU A 805 45.44 20.24 10.36
N ASN A 806 46.31 19.80 9.45
CA ASN A 806 46.13 18.55 8.70
C ASN A 806 45.98 17.33 9.64
N THR A 807 46.81 17.23 10.67
CA THR A 807 46.75 16.11 11.63
C THR A 807 45.46 16.16 12.45
N PHE A 808 45.02 17.37 12.85
CA PHE A 808 43.78 17.54 13.60
C PHE A 808 42.56 17.04 12.81
N LEU A 809 42.47 17.36 11.51
CA LEU A 809 41.36 16.95 10.65
C LEU A 809 41.22 15.42 10.52
N GLU A 810 42.28 14.66 10.78
CA GLU A 810 42.27 13.19 10.75
C GLU A 810 41.92 12.54 12.12
N THR A 811 41.88 13.33 13.20
CA THR A 811 41.48 12.87 14.55
C THR A 811 39.98 12.66 14.67
N ASP A 812 39.53 11.95 15.69
CA ASP A 812 38.08 11.77 15.96
C ASP A 812 37.37 13.11 16.19
N LYS A 813 38.02 14.05 16.91
CA LYS A 813 37.50 15.42 17.09
C LYS A 813 37.47 16.24 15.80
N GLY A 814 38.43 16.05 14.90
CA GLY A 814 38.41 16.68 13.58
C GLY A 814 37.29 16.12 12.70
N LYS A 815 37.04 14.81 12.77
CA LYS A 815 35.95 14.13 12.06
C LYS A 815 34.57 14.53 12.56
N GLU A 816 34.42 14.97 13.81
CA GLU A 816 33.16 15.56 14.32
C GLU A 816 32.76 16.87 13.60
N ALA A 817 33.69 17.52 12.89
CA ALA A 817 33.38 18.67 12.03
C ALA A 817 32.71 18.26 10.71
N ALA A 818 32.77 16.98 10.33
CA ALA A 818 31.96 16.43 9.25
C ALA A 818 30.52 16.18 9.74
N GLY A 819 29.53 16.55 8.93
CA GLY A 819 28.12 16.30 9.21
C GLY A 819 27.68 14.87 8.83
N ALA A 820 26.43 14.52 9.17
CA ALA A 820 25.85 13.21 8.84
C ALA A 820 25.75 12.92 7.33
N THR A 821 25.93 13.94 6.49
CA THR A 821 25.71 13.89 5.03
C THR A 821 26.99 13.84 4.19
N GLY A 822 28.18 13.90 4.80
CA GLY A 822 29.45 13.85 4.07
C GLY A 822 30.61 14.49 4.83
N GLY A 823 31.79 14.51 4.20
CA GLY A 823 33.03 15.10 4.75
C GLY A 823 32.99 16.63 4.92
N ILE A 824 34.14 17.24 5.18
CA ILE A 824 34.27 18.70 5.33
C ILE A 824 34.48 19.33 3.95
N GLN A 825 33.79 20.43 3.64
CA GLN A 825 34.02 21.18 2.39
C GLN A 825 35.47 21.67 2.33
N GLY A 826 36.06 21.65 1.13
CA GLY A 826 37.46 22.00 0.94
C GLY A 826 38.49 21.03 1.56
N TRP A 827 38.07 19.83 1.97
CA TRP A 827 38.94 18.75 2.46
C TRP A 827 38.75 17.42 1.71
N LYS A 828 39.42 16.35 2.18
CA LYS A 828 39.24 14.97 1.70
C LYS A 828 37.77 14.56 1.81
N GLY A 829 37.17 14.21 0.69
CA GLY A 829 35.79 13.78 0.62
C GLY A 829 35.55 12.45 1.33
N THR A 830 34.45 12.35 2.08
CA THR A 830 34.04 11.10 2.73
C THR A 830 32.55 10.84 2.55
N LEU A 831 32.17 9.57 2.42
CA LEU A 831 30.79 9.08 2.42
C LEU A 831 30.65 8.00 3.50
N PHE A 832 29.73 8.20 4.46
CA PHE A 832 29.59 7.35 5.66
C PHE A 832 30.92 7.14 6.43
N GLY A 833 31.75 8.19 6.52
CA GLY A 833 33.05 8.15 7.18
C GLY A 833 34.16 7.45 6.41
N LYS A 834 33.90 6.93 5.20
CA LYS A 834 34.93 6.35 4.31
C LYS A 834 35.40 7.36 3.27
N PRO A 835 36.72 7.57 3.09
CA PRO A 835 37.24 8.49 2.09
C PRO A 835 36.97 7.98 0.67
N TYR A 836 36.79 8.91 -0.28
CA TYR A 836 36.70 8.63 -1.71
C TYR A 836 37.70 9.48 -2.50
N GLU A 837 38.07 9.02 -3.70
CA GLU A 837 39.02 9.72 -4.57
C GLU A 837 38.34 10.87 -5.34
N ALA A 838 39.08 11.95 -5.62
CA ALA A 838 38.63 13.03 -6.49
C ALA A 838 38.32 12.48 -7.90
N GLY A 839 37.22 12.95 -8.51
CA GLY A 839 36.75 12.50 -9.82
C GLY A 839 36.01 11.15 -9.83
N SER A 840 35.97 10.45 -8.69
CA SER A 840 35.17 9.23 -8.53
C SER A 840 33.68 9.50 -8.68
N TRP A 841 32.89 8.45 -8.86
CA TRP A 841 31.44 8.59 -8.91
C TRP A 841 30.86 9.09 -7.57
N GLN A 842 31.51 8.78 -6.44
CA GLN A 842 31.14 9.31 -5.12
C GLN A 842 31.41 10.81 -5.03
N ASP A 843 32.55 11.27 -5.56
CA ASP A 843 32.88 12.70 -5.64
C ASP A 843 31.82 13.46 -6.45
N LYS A 844 31.54 13.00 -7.67
CA LYS A 844 30.52 13.61 -8.54
C LYS A 844 29.12 13.58 -7.93
N LEU A 845 28.76 12.51 -7.24
CA LEU A 845 27.47 12.40 -6.55
C LEU A 845 27.36 13.40 -5.40
N ILE A 846 28.36 13.49 -4.52
CA ILE A 846 28.35 14.38 -3.36
C ILE A 846 28.42 15.85 -3.78
N GLU A 847 29.21 16.17 -4.80
CA GLU A 847 29.31 17.52 -5.37
C GLU A 847 28.01 17.98 -6.04
N ALA A 848 27.23 17.07 -6.61
CA ALA A 848 25.92 17.38 -7.18
C ALA A 848 24.89 17.85 -6.14
N PHE A 849 25.12 17.59 -4.84
CA PHE A 849 24.34 18.14 -3.74
C PHE A 849 24.85 19.52 -3.25
N GLY A 850 26.12 19.87 -3.46
CA GLY A 850 26.79 21.05 -2.89
C GLY A 850 26.23 22.42 -3.29
N GLY A 851 25.27 22.49 -4.21
CA GLY A 851 24.50 23.71 -4.48
C GLY A 851 23.15 23.75 -3.77
N THR A 852 22.29 22.79 -4.08
CA THR A 852 20.91 22.75 -3.59
C THR A 852 20.82 22.40 -2.11
N HIS A 853 21.62 21.45 -1.64
CA HIS A 853 21.67 21.06 -0.23
C HIS A 853 22.17 22.19 0.65
N ASP A 854 23.24 22.87 0.23
CA ASP A 854 23.82 24.03 0.93
C ASP A 854 22.89 25.23 0.98
N MET A 855 22.15 25.49 -0.10
CA MET A 855 21.15 26.55 -0.10
C MET A 855 20.02 26.25 0.91
N ILE A 856 19.46 25.03 0.89
CA ILE A 856 18.29 24.66 1.70
C ILE A 856 18.66 24.42 3.16
N GLY A 857 19.64 23.55 3.40
CA GLY A 857 20.07 23.14 4.73
C GLY A 857 20.96 24.18 5.42
N GLY A 858 21.62 25.04 4.64
CA GLY A 858 22.59 26.03 5.10
C GLY A 858 22.09 27.47 5.08
N LYS A 859 22.01 28.05 3.88
CA LYS A 859 21.73 29.49 3.72
C LYS A 859 20.32 29.89 4.14
N LEU A 860 19.30 29.17 3.69
CA LEU A 860 17.89 29.49 3.96
C LEU A 860 17.45 29.13 5.39
N SER A 861 18.10 28.14 5.99
CA SER A 861 17.83 27.75 7.37
C SER A 861 18.45 28.70 8.39
N GLY A 862 19.34 29.60 7.95
CA GLY A 862 20.13 30.49 8.80
C GLY A 862 21.35 29.84 9.44
N LEU A 863 21.73 28.63 8.99
CA LEU A 863 22.92 27.93 9.48
C LEU A 863 24.21 28.58 8.97
N TYR A 864 24.21 29.16 7.76
CA TYR A 864 25.39 29.84 7.20
C TYR A 864 25.38 31.34 7.51
N ASP A 865 26.48 31.84 8.04
CA ASP A 865 26.66 33.25 8.39
C ASP A 865 27.10 34.12 7.19
N GLU A 866 27.38 35.40 7.45
CA GLU A 866 27.79 36.36 6.42
C GLU A 866 29.19 36.10 5.85
N GLN A 867 30.04 35.37 6.59
CA GLN A 867 31.38 34.96 6.16
C GLN A 867 31.35 33.68 5.32
N GLY A 868 30.16 33.09 5.14
CA GLY A 868 29.98 31.85 4.39
C GLY A 868 30.30 30.60 5.20
N ASN A 869 30.42 30.68 6.52
CA ASN A 869 30.72 29.55 7.40
C ASN A 869 29.47 29.10 8.18
N ILE A 870 29.59 27.97 8.90
CA ILE A 870 28.58 27.62 9.90
C ILE A 870 28.59 28.67 11.01
N LYS A 871 27.40 29.18 11.33
CA LYS A 871 27.18 30.19 12.37
C LYS A 871 27.76 29.73 13.71
N ARG A 872 28.49 30.64 14.35
CA ARG A 872 29.11 30.43 15.66
C ARG A 872 28.14 30.64 16.82
N GLY A 873 28.42 30.02 17.96
CA GLY A 873 27.74 30.27 19.24
C GLY A 873 26.35 29.63 19.36
N MET A 874 26.06 28.59 18.59
CA MET A 874 24.80 27.84 18.72
C MET A 874 24.73 27.06 20.04
N THR A 875 23.54 26.99 20.63
CA THR A 875 23.29 26.07 21.76
C THR A 875 23.29 24.61 21.29
N ASP A 876 23.53 23.65 22.19
CA ASP A 876 23.50 22.21 21.86
C ASP A 876 22.17 21.76 21.27
N ALA A 877 21.06 22.36 21.71
CA ALA A 877 19.73 22.08 21.20
C ALA A 877 19.54 22.62 19.77
N GLU A 878 19.94 23.87 19.50
CA GLU A 878 19.91 24.44 18.15
C GLU A 878 20.81 23.66 17.19
N ARG A 879 22.02 23.33 17.64
CA ARG A 879 22.97 22.52 16.87
C ARG A 879 22.42 21.15 16.50
N LYS A 880 21.78 20.43 17.44
CA LYS A 880 21.12 19.15 17.13
C LYS A 880 20.00 19.29 16.11
N ILE A 881 19.23 20.39 16.15
CA ILE A 881 18.17 20.65 15.16
C ILE A 881 18.79 20.87 13.78
N TYR A 882 19.85 21.67 13.67
CA TYR A 882 20.52 21.91 12.39
C TYR A 882 21.23 20.65 11.85
N ASP A 883 22.04 19.98 12.68
CA ASP A 883 22.90 18.87 12.26
C ASP A 883 22.11 17.58 11.98
N ASN A 884 21.00 17.31 12.69
CA ASN A 884 20.26 16.04 12.54
C ASN A 884 18.90 16.17 11.85
N LEU A 885 18.28 17.36 11.89
CA LEU A 885 16.92 17.53 11.40
C LEU A 885 16.89 18.35 10.12
N ILE A 886 17.47 19.55 10.11
CA ILE A 886 17.38 20.49 8.98
C ILE A 886 18.31 20.06 7.83
N THR A 887 19.59 19.81 8.10
CA THR A 887 20.56 19.40 7.07
C THR A 887 20.24 18.01 6.51
N THR A 888 19.74 17.08 7.33
CA THR A 888 19.27 15.78 6.86
C THR A 888 17.97 15.90 6.04
N ALA A 889 17.04 16.77 6.46
CA ALA A 889 15.82 17.03 5.68
C ALA A 889 16.10 17.69 4.32
N ALA A 890 17.19 18.45 4.19
CA ALA A 890 17.59 19.09 2.94
C ALA A 890 18.06 18.11 1.84
N ILE A 891 18.40 16.85 2.17
CA ILE A 891 18.82 15.85 1.18
C ILE A 891 17.68 15.51 0.21
N ALA A 892 16.48 15.27 0.74
CA ALA A 892 15.32 14.88 -0.05
C ALA A 892 14.95 15.90 -1.14
N PRO A 893 14.82 17.22 -0.86
CA PRO A 893 14.52 18.22 -1.88
C PRO A 893 15.68 18.49 -2.85
N SER A 894 16.93 18.22 -2.45
CA SER A 894 18.11 18.39 -3.31
C SER A 894 18.37 17.24 -4.26
N THR A 895 17.85 16.05 -3.95
CA THR A 895 18.09 14.82 -4.74
C THR A 895 17.69 14.94 -6.21
N PRO A 896 16.51 15.50 -6.60
CA PRO A 896 16.14 15.64 -8.01
C PRO A 896 17.12 16.48 -8.83
N PHE A 897 17.76 17.47 -8.20
CA PHE A 897 18.74 18.36 -8.82
C PHE A 897 20.08 17.66 -8.97
N ALA A 898 20.53 16.98 -7.91
CA ALA A 898 21.74 16.16 -7.96
C ALA A 898 21.63 15.05 -9.02
N MET A 899 20.45 14.41 -9.13
CA MET A 899 20.17 13.41 -10.17
C MET A 899 20.11 14.02 -11.59
N ALA A 900 19.70 15.27 -11.73
CA ALA A 900 19.67 15.95 -13.03
C ALA A 900 21.09 16.16 -13.57
N GLU A 901 22.05 16.40 -12.68
CA GLU A 901 23.48 16.46 -12.99
C GLU A 901 24.08 15.06 -13.25
N PHE A 902 23.68 14.05 -12.47
CA PHE A 902 24.37 12.77 -12.43
C PHE A 902 23.83 11.70 -13.41
N LEU A 903 22.51 11.64 -13.65
CA LEU A 903 21.92 10.53 -14.41
C LEU A 903 22.00 10.75 -15.94
N PRO A 904 22.32 9.72 -16.74
CA PRO A 904 22.34 9.81 -18.20
C PRO A 904 20.98 10.22 -18.80
N PRO A 905 20.94 10.90 -19.97
CA PRO A 905 19.69 11.26 -20.64
C PRO A 905 18.73 10.07 -20.88
N GLN A 906 19.25 8.86 -21.09
CA GLN A 906 18.43 7.65 -21.28
C GLN A 906 17.69 7.23 -20.00
N VAL A 907 18.31 7.40 -18.83
CA VAL A 907 17.70 7.11 -17.52
C VAL A 907 16.62 8.15 -17.22
N TRP A 908 16.87 9.42 -17.53
CA TRP A 908 15.86 10.48 -17.46
C TRP A 908 14.72 10.30 -18.46
N GLN A 909 15.00 9.78 -19.67
CA GLN A 909 13.95 9.41 -20.62
C GLN A 909 13.07 8.30 -20.05
N ALA A 910 13.62 7.26 -19.43
CA ALA A 910 12.85 6.21 -18.77
C ALA A 910 11.99 6.74 -17.61
N ILE A 911 12.54 7.63 -16.76
CA ILE A 911 11.80 8.31 -15.69
C ILE A 911 10.69 9.21 -16.28
N SER A 912 10.98 9.95 -17.35
CA SER A 912 10.02 10.82 -18.01
C SER A 912 8.92 10.05 -18.75
N VAL A 913 9.21 8.83 -19.23
CA VAL A 913 8.24 7.92 -19.86
C VAL A 913 7.32 7.32 -18.79
N LEU A 914 7.84 6.96 -17.62
CA LEU A 914 7.04 6.56 -16.45
C LEU A 914 6.12 7.70 -15.97
N LEU A 915 6.63 8.93 -15.91
CA LEU A 915 5.85 10.12 -15.54
C LEU A 915 4.85 10.56 -16.62
N LYS A 916 5.15 10.35 -17.91
CA LYS A 916 4.22 10.61 -19.03
C LYS A 916 3.14 9.53 -19.15
N GLY A 917 3.44 8.28 -18.77
CA GLY A 917 2.46 7.19 -18.68
C GLY A 917 1.43 7.39 -17.55
N ALA A 918 1.70 8.31 -16.62
CA ALA A 918 0.81 8.69 -15.53
C ALA A 918 -0.18 9.83 -15.87
N LYS A 919 -0.12 10.40 -17.09
CA LYS A 919 -1.09 11.42 -17.57
C LYS A 919 -2.40 10.81 -18.06
#